data_AF-A0A409XYZ4-F1
#
_entry.id   AF-A0A409XYZ4-F1
#
_cell.length_a   1.000
_cell.length_b   1.000
_cell.length_c   1.000
_cell.angle_alpha   90.00
_cell.angle_beta   90.00
_cell.angle_gamma   90.00
#
_symmetry.space_group_name_H-M   'P 1'
#
loop_
_entity.id
_entity.type
_entity.pdbx_description
1 polymer ?
#
loop_
_entity_poly.entity_id
_entity_poly.type
_entity_poly.pdbx_seq_one_letter_code
_entity_poly.pdbx_strand_id
1 'polypeptide(L)'
;MRFLTTAASLISFCLGTWAIHESDVGVVDWHKHLVGVPLYGSTATAPAFHFIGNRSLIFSGTSSNVIAALDPINGSVVWRYVFDAEDPVTGYYKIEDTITTISGPGGATLRSFDALTGNLLLEKRLHKPELGALSTPISLGKHVTSLPNSKDLYILTNGCTVTSIDGTTGEVKWTWTSPDQGSLIIHSKLILTHDALFAVGIAKSTASYTIHVTSILPSTGEIINSANIPSKVEDPFTEFTVLTRSDVSKPVVLWLEKGTIGHVALTPTLKEKAKPIIMGDVFRKFTDIGLIDYGQVLLLKEDGSNVVLKLDADGRLANSKWEFEASLISAPDVAHTFGGGPDSQGNPYVARVRWSPNLDIAVDAESTSDLAIDSRILVTTSTGAVQLWDRGGLKWSREEALATVTLAEFVEIPERVASASPVTASEGFVARVARQILEARDFPQYAVNFVRRFITGSYASPTSSAAPTTSTSAQGISRDTFGFRQIIVAATGLGLGRVYGIDSSNGDIVWSRTLGLGWAAAVGGHIQPLKLYVTKTVSDGGDPEVVLVAQRRADNGLLDTVLFHLNALTGSDATRRSKDDAPLEGHDVIQGPLVESFLLNAEQKIVIFFDEYLQAYLYPDTSEAKEIFAAVAPTLSFPLRTSVEDRKRVIGHQIAVSKGHHKSLAHPTWSLALPPGEEVQMLLPRVRGPVASIGKVLGNRTTLYKYLNPRLFTVLTAAPARSMCGIYVLDSMKGTVVYHAEVKANLRGCNVKTSFVENWLVYHYFEGEVAGGTAGGAKGYRMVSVEFYEGQKVDEKTKSSEISSFSNDTINYHYYEKSFVFPYDISALATTSTKFGITTKDLIVATKNHRVQSFSRHMLNPRRPNRKTTAEEQEEYLVTYDPLLPNDPKRVISHHYDVAKAVKVVSAPALLESTSLVLAFGLDMFVTRVAPSNTFDVLSENFNKAQLVFTISGLLLAILITRPMVKRKSLREKWYTS
;
A
#
# COMPACT_ATOMS: atom_id res chain seq x y z
N MET A 1 -13.29 -50.90 -30.90
CA MET A 1 -12.22 -49.90 -31.08
C MET A 1 -12.71 -48.45 -31.28
N ARG A 2 -13.88 -48.18 -31.89
CA ARG A 2 -14.41 -46.82 -32.09
C ARG A 2 -15.00 -46.11 -30.85
N PHE A 3 -15.31 -46.85 -29.77
CA PHE A 3 -15.81 -46.29 -28.50
C PHE A 3 -14.69 -45.77 -27.57
N LEU A 4 -13.46 -46.28 -27.71
CA LEU A 4 -12.31 -45.79 -26.95
C LEU A 4 -11.75 -44.49 -27.53
N THR A 5 -11.89 -44.26 -28.83
CA THR A 5 -11.48 -43.01 -29.50
C THR A 5 -12.45 -41.86 -29.25
N THR A 6 -13.76 -42.13 -29.05
CA THR A 6 -14.74 -41.09 -28.66
C THR A 6 -14.64 -40.73 -27.19
N ALA A 7 -14.32 -41.68 -26.30
CA ALA A 7 -14.06 -41.39 -24.89
C ALA A 7 -12.76 -40.56 -24.70
N ALA A 8 -11.71 -40.82 -25.47
CA ALA A 8 -10.48 -40.02 -25.43
C ALA A 8 -10.67 -38.59 -25.98
N SER A 9 -11.57 -38.40 -26.95
CA SER A 9 -11.90 -37.06 -27.48
C SER A 9 -12.75 -36.22 -26.52
N LEU A 10 -13.57 -36.83 -25.67
CA LEU A 10 -14.39 -36.12 -24.67
C LEU A 10 -13.58 -35.69 -23.43
N ILE A 11 -12.49 -36.39 -23.10
CA ILE A 11 -11.59 -36.02 -22.00
C ILE A 11 -10.64 -34.88 -22.39
N SER A 12 -10.40 -34.66 -23.69
CA SER A 12 -9.59 -33.53 -24.17
C SER A 12 -10.32 -32.17 -24.16
N PHE A 13 -11.59 -32.13 -23.76
CA PHE A 13 -12.37 -30.91 -23.52
C PHE A 13 -12.54 -30.57 -22.03
N CYS A 14 -11.74 -31.18 -21.14
CA CYS A 14 -11.51 -30.60 -19.83
C CYS A 14 -10.74 -29.29 -20.00
N LEU A 15 -11.49 -28.22 -20.30
CA LEU A 15 -11.06 -26.85 -20.08
C LEU A 15 -10.40 -26.82 -18.71
N GLY A 16 -9.08 -26.62 -18.67
CA GLY A 16 -8.38 -26.40 -17.41
C GLY A 16 -9.17 -25.38 -16.61
N THR A 17 -9.48 -25.69 -15.36
CA THR A 17 -10.18 -24.76 -14.49
C THR A 17 -9.19 -23.65 -14.14
N TRP A 18 -9.38 -22.48 -14.75
CA TRP A 18 -8.56 -21.28 -14.49
C TRP A 18 -8.92 -20.59 -13.17
N ALA A 19 -9.98 -21.04 -12.49
CA ALA A 19 -10.44 -20.50 -11.23
C ALA A 19 -9.84 -21.28 -10.05
N ILE A 20 -9.56 -20.56 -8.96
CA ILE A 20 -9.24 -21.16 -7.65
C ILE A 20 -10.38 -22.08 -7.20
N HIS A 21 -10.03 -23.23 -6.61
CA HIS A 21 -11.04 -24.13 -6.06
C HIS A 21 -11.57 -23.53 -4.74
N GLU A 22 -12.85 -23.72 -4.44
CA GLU A 22 -13.49 -23.15 -3.23
C GLU A 22 -12.76 -23.58 -1.94
N SER A 23 -12.18 -24.79 -1.92
CA SER A 23 -11.39 -25.29 -0.79
C SER A 23 -10.08 -24.55 -0.54
N ASP A 24 -9.58 -23.80 -1.52
CA ASP A 24 -8.26 -23.17 -1.45
C ASP A 24 -8.35 -21.71 -0.98
N VAL A 25 -9.55 -21.12 -1.08
CA VAL A 25 -9.86 -19.76 -0.65
C VAL A 25 -9.67 -19.62 0.87
N GLY A 26 -8.82 -18.68 1.27
CA GLY A 26 -8.43 -18.45 2.66
C GLY A 26 -7.40 -19.44 3.21
N VAL A 27 -6.89 -20.36 2.37
CA VAL A 27 -5.88 -21.37 2.74
C VAL A 27 -4.52 -21.03 2.11
N VAL A 28 -4.51 -20.69 0.83
CA VAL A 28 -3.29 -20.32 0.08
C VAL A 28 -3.06 -18.81 0.00
N ASP A 29 -4.09 -18.05 0.38
CA ASP A 29 -4.16 -16.62 0.23
C ASP A 29 -4.74 -15.95 1.47
N TRP A 30 -4.48 -14.65 1.60
CA TRP A 30 -5.04 -13.82 2.64
C TRP A 30 -5.18 -12.37 2.17
N HIS A 31 -6.12 -11.66 2.78
CA HIS A 31 -6.42 -10.25 2.50
C HIS A 31 -6.46 -9.47 3.82
N LYS A 32 -5.63 -8.43 3.93
CA LYS A 32 -5.73 -7.45 5.01
C LYS A 32 -6.56 -6.27 4.54
N HIS A 33 -7.73 -6.15 5.14
CA HIS A 33 -8.67 -5.06 4.91
C HIS A 33 -8.36 -3.88 5.84
N LEU A 34 -7.75 -2.84 5.28
CA LEU A 34 -7.25 -1.67 6.03
C LEU A 34 -8.07 -0.42 5.71
N VAL A 35 -8.03 0.60 6.56
CA VAL A 35 -8.73 1.88 6.32
C VAL A 35 -7.75 3.03 6.08
N GLY A 36 -6.50 2.85 6.50
CA GLY A 36 -5.47 3.88 6.44
C GLY A 36 -5.35 4.66 7.74
N VAL A 37 -4.26 5.41 7.88
CA VAL A 37 -3.96 6.12 9.12
C VAL A 37 -5.00 7.23 9.36
N PRO A 38 -5.70 7.25 10.51
CA PRO A 38 -6.67 8.28 10.83
C PRO A 38 -6.10 9.70 10.81
N LEU A 39 -6.89 10.64 10.28
CA LEU A 39 -6.54 12.07 10.30
C LEU A 39 -7.00 12.71 11.61
N TYR A 40 -6.07 12.95 12.53
CA TYR A 40 -6.35 13.50 13.86
C TYR A 40 -6.22 15.03 13.96
N GLY A 41 -5.72 15.71 12.92
CA GLY A 41 -5.47 17.16 12.96
C GLY A 41 -6.71 18.04 13.00
N SER A 42 -7.91 17.48 12.87
CA SER A 42 -9.19 18.17 12.94
C SER A 42 -10.26 17.24 13.50
N THR A 43 -11.15 17.75 14.36
CA THR A 43 -12.29 16.99 14.88
C THR A 43 -13.27 16.55 13.79
N ALA A 44 -13.26 17.23 12.64
CA ALA A 44 -14.08 16.86 11.49
C ALA A 44 -13.62 15.56 10.80
N THR A 45 -12.38 15.10 11.03
CA THR A 45 -11.84 13.87 10.44
C THR A 45 -11.37 12.84 11.47
N ALA A 46 -11.12 13.30 12.71
CA ALA A 46 -10.63 12.48 13.79
C ALA A 46 -11.57 11.31 14.09
N PRO A 47 -11.04 10.16 14.55
CA PRO A 47 -11.87 9.06 15.00
C PRO A 47 -12.86 9.47 16.08
N ALA A 48 -14.13 9.10 15.93
CA ALA A 48 -15.13 9.37 16.95
C ALA A 48 -16.12 8.20 17.10
N PHE A 49 -16.54 7.97 18.34
CA PHE A 49 -17.66 7.08 18.61
C PHE A 49 -18.97 7.74 18.19
N HIS A 50 -19.87 6.91 17.67
CA HIS A 50 -21.26 7.27 17.41
C HIS A 50 -22.17 6.14 17.86
N PHE A 51 -23.21 6.47 18.61
CA PHE A 51 -24.15 5.52 19.17
C PHE A 51 -25.46 5.61 18.39
N ILE A 52 -25.85 4.52 17.74
CA ILE A 52 -27.04 4.44 16.88
C ILE A 52 -27.92 3.31 17.41
N GLY A 53 -29.08 3.67 17.96
CA GLY A 53 -30.00 2.71 18.55
C GLY A 53 -29.37 1.96 19.74
N ASN A 54 -28.91 0.73 19.53
CA ASN A 54 -28.23 -0.08 20.54
C ASN A 54 -26.81 -0.53 20.11
N ARG A 55 -26.28 0.04 19.02
CA ARG A 55 -24.96 -0.30 18.48
C ARG A 55 -24.05 0.93 18.52
N SER A 56 -22.81 0.73 18.95
CA SER A 56 -21.76 1.74 18.88
C SER A 56 -20.82 1.41 17.72
N LEU A 57 -20.46 2.41 16.92
CA LEU A 57 -19.49 2.31 15.83
C LEU A 57 -18.45 3.42 15.98
N ILE A 58 -17.24 3.15 15.50
CA ILE A 58 -16.16 4.13 15.41
C ILE A 58 -16.08 4.62 13.97
N PHE A 59 -16.28 5.90 13.75
CA PHE A 59 -16.12 6.52 12.44
C PHE A 59 -14.77 7.23 12.35
N SER A 60 -14.12 7.16 11.20
CA SER A 60 -12.87 7.88 10.96
C SER A 60 -12.70 8.27 9.50
N GLY A 61 -12.22 9.50 9.27
CA GLY A 61 -11.60 9.90 8.01
C GLY A 61 -10.11 9.57 8.04
N THR A 62 -9.55 9.07 6.94
CA THR A 62 -8.14 8.61 6.90
C THR A 62 -7.32 9.31 5.82
N SER A 63 -6.00 9.28 5.99
CA SER A 63 -5.03 9.83 5.03
C SER A 63 -5.06 9.12 3.67
N SER A 64 -5.58 7.90 3.62
CA SER A 64 -5.78 7.13 2.38
C SER A 64 -7.04 7.53 1.60
N ASN A 65 -7.69 8.63 1.99
CA ASN A 65 -8.94 9.13 1.43
C ASN A 65 -10.08 8.12 1.54
N VAL A 66 -10.33 7.67 2.78
CA VAL A 66 -11.36 6.69 3.13
C VAL A 66 -12.16 7.23 4.30
N ILE A 67 -13.48 7.02 4.25
CA ILE A 67 -14.34 7.07 5.45
C ILE A 67 -14.66 5.64 5.84
N ALA A 68 -14.50 5.29 7.11
CA ALA A 68 -14.72 3.93 7.58
C ALA A 68 -15.51 3.89 8.89
N ALA A 69 -16.28 2.83 9.04
CA ALA A 69 -16.93 2.42 10.28
C ALA A 69 -16.24 1.16 10.81
N LEU A 70 -15.69 1.24 12.01
CA LEU A 70 -15.05 0.12 12.70
C LEU A 70 -15.93 -0.37 13.85
N ASP A 71 -15.91 -1.67 14.06
CA ASP A 71 -16.58 -2.30 15.20
C ASP A 71 -15.72 -2.12 16.47
N PRO A 72 -16.23 -1.49 17.54
CA PRO A 72 -15.48 -1.31 18.77
C PRO A 72 -15.07 -2.63 19.44
N ILE A 73 -15.76 -3.74 19.20
CA ILE A 73 -15.51 -4.99 19.94
C ILE A 73 -14.22 -5.67 19.48
N ASN A 74 -13.99 -5.74 18.16
CA ASN A 74 -12.88 -6.47 17.57
C ASN A 74 -12.04 -5.64 16.58
N GLY A 75 -12.40 -4.38 16.34
CA GLY A 75 -11.73 -3.50 15.38
C GLY A 75 -11.97 -3.90 13.92
N SER A 76 -12.88 -4.81 13.61
CA SER A 76 -13.18 -5.18 12.21
C SER A 76 -13.83 -4.02 11.45
N VAL A 77 -13.60 -3.97 10.14
CA VAL A 77 -14.24 -2.98 9.27
C VAL A 77 -15.68 -3.43 9.05
N VAL A 78 -16.64 -2.65 9.52
CA VAL A 78 -18.07 -2.90 9.25
C VAL A 78 -18.39 -2.50 7.81
N TRP A 79 -17.96 -1.31 7.44
CA TRP A 79 -17.98 -0.81 6.07
C TRP A 79 -16.94 0.28 5.91
N ARG A 80 -16.51 0.50 4.67
CA ARG A 80 -15.67 1.65 4.30
C ARG A 80 -16.06 2.13 2.91
N TYR A 81 -15.90 3.43 2.67
CA TYR A 81 -16.06 4.01 1.35
C TYR A 81 -14.73 4.67 0.95
N VAL A 82 -14.18 4.23 -0.17
CA VAL A 82 -12.88 4.64 -0.67
C VAL A 82 -13.10 5.71 -1.75
N PHE A 83 -12.69 6.95 -1.46
CA PHE A 83 -12.88 8.06 -2.38
C PHE A 83 -11.75 8.11 -3.43
N ASP A 84 -12.07 8.68 -4.60
CA ASP A 84 -11.10 8.98 -5.66
C ASP A 84 -10.04 9.98 -5.18
N ALA A 85 -8.83 9.92 -5.74
CA ALA A 85 -7.74 10.82 -5.34
C ALA A 85 -8.07 12.32 -5.50
N GLU A 86 -8.92 12.66 -6.47
CA GLU A 86 -9.35 14.04 -6.78
C GLU A 86 -10.50 14.54 -5.89
N ASP A 87 -11.05 13.68 -5.04
CA ASP A 87 -12.19 13.97 -4.17
C ASP A 87 -11.78 13.74 -2.71
N PRO A 88 -10.79 14.49 -2.17
CA PRO A 88 -10.30 14.30 -0.80
C PRO A 88 -11.39 14.56 0.23
N VAL A 89 -11.54 13.67 1.20
CA VAL A 89 -12.44 13.85 2.35
C VAL A 89 -11.95 15.03 3.18
N THR A 90 -12.81 16.03 3.34
CA THR A 90 -12.49 17.25 4.09
C THR A 90 -13.03 17.19 5.52
N GLY A 91 -14.08 16.42 5.73
CA GLY A 91 -14.68 16.16 7.04
C GLY A 91 -15.93 15.28 6.93
N TYR A 92 -16.32 14.68 8.04
CA TYR A 92 -17.57 13.95 8.21
C TYR A 92 -18.33 14.45 9.43
N TYR A 93 -19.66 14.34 9.36
CA TYR A 93 -20.58 14.90 10.34
C TYR A 93 -21.61 13.83 10.71
N LYS A 94 -21.79 13.63 12.01
CA LYS A 94 -22.72 12.64 12.58
C LYS A 94 -24.10 13.29 12.69
N ILE A 95 -25.08 12.80 11.92
CA ILE A 95 -26.44 13.36 11.89
C ILE A 95 -27.41 12.21 12.11
N GLU A 96 -27.86 12.04 13.35
CA GLU A 96 -28.78 10.97 13.77
C GLU A 96 -28.27 9.57 13.37
N ASP A 97 -28.94 8.91 12.42
CA ASP A 97 -28.63 7.59 11.88
C ASP A 97 -27.77 7.63 10.61
N THR A 98 -27.32 8.82 10.19
CA THR A 98 -26.51 9.04 8.99
C THR A 98 -25.15 9.65 9.28
N ILE A 99 -24.20 9.36 8.39
CA ILE A 99 -22.90 10.03 8.31
C ILE A 99 -22.85 10.84 7.03
N THR A 100 -22.76 12.16 7.17
CA THR A 100 -22.66 13.07 6.03
C THR A 100 -21.21 13.53 5.87
N THR A 101 -20.66 13.38 4.67
CA THR A 101 -19.28 13.76 4.33
C THR A 101 -19.27 14.91 3.33
N ILE A 102 -18.33 15.84 3.52
CA ILE A 102 -17.94 16.81 2.49
C ILE A 102 -16.59 16.39 1.93
N SER A 103 -16.49 16.26 0.61
CA SER A 103 -15.26 15.92 -0.10
C SER A 103 -14.99 16.85 -1.28
N GLY A 104 -13.76 16.83 -1.77
CA GLY A 104 -13.32 17.59 -2.94
C GLY A 104 -12.71 18.96 -2.60
N PRO A 105 -12.00 19.59 -3.54
CA PRO A 105 -11.51 20.95 -3.40
C PRO A 105 -12.65 21.89 -2.99
N GLY A 106 -12.45 22.72 -1.96
CA GLY A 106 -13.51 23.64 -1.49
C GLY A 106 -14.78 23.01 -0.91
N GLY A 107 -14.86 21.68 -0.80
CA GLY A 107 -16.08 20.95 -0.42
C GLY A 107 -17.07 20.75 -1.56
N ALA A 108 -16.57 20.36 -2.73
CA ALA A 108 -17.35 20.24 -3.97
C ALA A 108 -18.45 19.20 -3.96
N THR A 109 -18.31 18.13 -3.18
CA THR A 109 -19.24 17.01 -3.19
C THR A 109 -19.75 16.73 -1.78
N LEU A 110 -21.06 16.62 -1.66
CA LEU A 110 -21.76 16.18 -0.47
C LEU A 110 -22.17 14.72 -0.66
N ARG A 111 -21.92 13.88 0.33
CA ARG A 111 -22.46 12.52 0.38
C ARG A 111 -23.04 12.22 1.76
N SER A 112 -24.16 11.53 1.81
CA SER A 112 -24.71 10.99 3.06
C SER A 112 -24.82 9.47 2.97
N PHE A 113 -24.41 8.81 4.04
CA PHE A 113 -24.39 7.36 4.17
C PHE A 113 -25.25 6.94 5.34
N ASP A 114 -25.94 5.82 5.20
CA ASP A 114 -26.52 5.12 6.34
C ASP A 114 -25.38 4.67 7.27
N ALA A 115 -25.44 5.06 8.54
CA ALA A 115 -24.31 4.88 9.44
C ALA A 115 -24.05 3.40 9.78
N LEU A 116 -25.06 2.53 9.74
CA LEU A 116 -24.92 1.11 10.09
C LEU A 116 -24.45 0.25 8.91
N THR A 117 -24.97 0.51 7.72
CA THR A 117 -24.74 -0.31 6.51
C THR A 117 -23.70 0.27 5.56
N GLY A 118 -23.46 1.59 5.63
CA GLY A 118 -22.57 2.29 4.70
C GLY A 118 -23.18 2.51 3.32
N ASN A 119 -24.49 2.26 3.16
CA ASN A 119 -25.19 2.52 1.91
C ASN A 119 -25.21 4.03 1.61
N LEU A 120 -24.84 4.41 0.39
CA LEU A 120 -24.94 5.78 -0.07
C LEU A 120 -26.42 6.17 -0.24
N LEU A 121 -26.89 7.13 0.55
CA LEU A 121 -28.26 7.62 0.53
C LEU A 121 -28.42 8.83 -0.39
N LEU A 122 -27.45 9.74 -0.36
CA LEU A 122 -27.45 10.98 -1.14
C LEU A 122 -26.05 11.26 -1.65
N GLU A 123 -25.94 11.64 -2.93
CA GLU A 123 -24.75 12.27 -3.50
C GLU A 123 -25.15 13.52 -4.28
N LYS A 124 -24.52 14.65 -3.95
CA LYS A 124 -24.76 15.93 -4.63
C LYS A 124 -23.45 16.66 -4.89
N ARG A 125 -23.26 17.06 -6.15
CA ARG A 125 -22.23 18.03 -6.53
C ARG A 125 -22.73 19.44 -6.20
N LEU A 126 -22.07 20.13 -5.28
CA LEU A 126 -22.43 21.48 -4.83
C LEU A 126 -21.85 22.56 -5.74
N HIS A 127 -20.62 22.37 -6.19
CA HIS A 127 -19.96 23.20 -7.19
C HIS A 127 -18.95 22.38 -7.98
N LYS A 128 -18.36 22.98 -9.02
CA LYS A 128 -17.32 22.31 -9.79
C LYS A 128 -15.99 22.31 -9.00
N PRO A 129 -15.21 21.21 -8.99
CA PRO A 129 -13.94 21.14 -8.26
C PRO A 129 -12.96 22.26 -8.62
N GLU A 130 -12.99 22.79 -9.85
CA GLU A 130 -12.08 23.87 -10.27
C GLU A 130 -12.36 25.20 -9.56
N LEU A 131 -13.55 25.38 -8.99
CA LEU A 131 -13.95 26.56 -8.21
C LEU A 131 -13.68 26.39 -6.70
N GLY A 132 -13.09 25.26 -6.30
CA GLY A 132 -12.86 24.92 -4.91
C GLY A 132 -11.68 25.69 -4.32
N ALA A 133 -11.90 26.41 -3.23
CA ALA A 133 -10.83 27.05 -2.47
C ALA A 133 -9.97 25.98 -1.76
N LEU A 134 -8.64 26.08 -1.93
CA LEU A 134 -7.67 25.28 -1.19
C LEU A 134 -7.40 25.96 0.16
N SER A 135 -7.49 25.19 1.24
CA SER A 135 -7.30 25.69 2.61
C SER A 135 -6.42 24.74 3.42
N THR A 136 -5.67 25.29 4.36
CA THR A 136 -4.90 24.54 5.36
C THR A 136 -5.33 25.02 6.75
N PRO A 137 -5.88 24.15 7.62
CA PRO A 137 -6.20 22.74 7.40
C PRO A 137 -7.31 22.54 6.36
N ILE A 138 -7.39 21.35 5.76
CA ILE A 138 -8.32 21.04 4.67
C ILE A 138 -9.79 21.16 5.08
N SER A 139 -10.12 21.07 6.37
CA SER A 139 -11.48 21.24 6.88
C SER A 139 -11.91 22.71 7.01
N LEU A 140 -10.99 23.68 6.92
CA LEU A 140 -11.32 25.10 7.05
C LEU A 140 -12.28 25.53 5.94
N GLY A 141 -13.34 26.25 6.33
CA GLY A 141 -14.35 26.77 5.41
C GLY A 141 -15.40 25.74 4.98
N LYS A 142 -15.49 24.62 5.68
CA LYS A 142 -16.35 23.49 5.34
C LYS A 142 -17.03 23.00 6.62
N HIS A 143 -18.35 22.95 6.62
CA HIS A 143 -19.13 22.50 7.78
C HIS A 143 -20.50 21.99 7.34
N VAL A 144 -21.02 20.95 7.99
CA VAL A 144 -22.41 20.53 7.85
C VAL A 144 -23.08 20.61 9.21
N THR A 145 -24.29 21.16 9.24
CA THR A 145 -25.15 21.12 10.43
C THR A 145 -26.59 20.79 10.02
N SER A 146 -27.35 20.26 10.97
CA SER A 146 -28.76 19.92 10.81
C SER A 146 -29.47 20.08 12.16
N LEU A 147 -30.78 20.27 12.11
CA LEU A 147 -31.62 20.38 13.31
C LEU A 147 -32.07 18.98 13.73
N PRO A 148 -32.11 18.65 15.03
CA PRO A 148 -32.68 17.38 15.48
C PRO A 148 -34.09 17.15 14.93
N ASN A 149 -34.36 15.94 14.43
CA ASN A 149 -35.57 15.49 13.75
C ASN A 149 -35.90 16.19 12.41
N SER A 150 -35.04 17.10 11.93
CA SER A 150 -35.16 17.67 10.60
C SER A 150 -34.31 16.90 9.61
N LYS A 151 -34.82 16.78 8.38
CA LYS A 151 -34.05 16.21 7.27
C LYS A 151 -33.26 17.25 6.49
N ASP A 152 -33.35 18.53 6.89
CA ASP A 152 -32.69 19.62 6.19
C ASP A 152 -31.22 19.71 6.60
N LEU A 153 -30.35 19.78 5.60
CA LEU A 153 -28.92 19.93 5.75
C LEU A 153 -28.51 21.36 5.37
N TYR A 154 -27.67 21.97 6.20
CA TYR A 154 -27.05 23.27 5.92
C TYR A 154 -25.55 23.08 5.77
N ILE A 155 -25.03 23.41 4.60
CA ILE A 155 -23.66 23.10 4.19
C ILE A 155 -22.90 24.37 3.89
N LEU A 156 -21.75 24.56 4.54
CA LEU A 156 -20.77 25.59 4.22
C LEU A 156 -19.71 25.02 3.27
N THR A 157 -19.44 25.74 2.18
CA THR A 157 -18.40 25.44 1.20
C THR A 157 -17.59 26.68 0.88
N ASN A 158 -16.32 26.49 0.48
CA ASN A 158 -15.36 27.57 0.17
C ASN A 158 -15.15 28.63 1.28
N GLY A 159 -15.68 28.40 2.49
CA GLY A 159 -15.72 29.39 3.57
C GLY A 159 -16.64 30.59 3.32
N CYS A 160 -17.41 30.61 2.23
CA CYS A 160 -18.22 31.78 1.84
C CYS A 160 -19.62 31.43 1.34
N THR A 161 -19.90 30.18 0.96
CA THR A 161 -21.20 29.77 0.42
C THR A 161 -21.90 28.81 1.37
N VAL A 162 -23.11 29.17 1.80
CA VAL A 162 -24.01 28.32 2.59
C VAL A 162 -25.16 27.85 1.72
N THR A 163 -25.37 26.54 1.64
CA THR A 163 -26.44 25.93 0.86
C THR A 163 -27.34 25.12 1.77
N SER A 164 -28.65 25.34 1.68
CA SER A 164 -29.66 24.48 2.31
C SER A 164 -30.17 23.45 1.33
N ILE A 165 -30.18 22.19 1.75
CA ILE A 165 -30.55 21.03 0.93
C ILE A 165 -31.49 20.13 1.71
N ASP A 166 -32.49 19.57 1.04
CA ASP A 166 -33.26 18.46 1.57
C ASP A 166 -32.41 17.18 1.61
N GLY A 167 -32.14 16.65 2.79
CA GLY A 167 -31.28 15.48 3.00
C GLY A 167 -31.83 14.17 2.44
N THR A 168 -33.08 14.12 1.99
CA THR A 168 -33.69 12.94 1.34
C THR A 168 -33.70 13.04 -0.18
N THR A 169 -34.08 14.20 -0.73
CA THR A 169 -34.20 14.37 -2.19
C THR A 169 -32.92 14.92 -2.82
N GLY A 170 -32.08 15.61 -2.05
CA GLY A 170 -30.93 16.33 -2.57
C GLY A 170 -31.27 17.61 -3.33
N GLU A 171 -32.52 18.08 -3.22
CA GLU A 171 -32.95 19.34 -3.81
C GLU A 171 -32.43 20.53 -3.00
N VAL A 172 -31.90 21.53 -3.71
CA VAL A 172 -31.40 22.76 -3.09
C VAL A 172 -32.59 23.68 -2.83
N LYS A 173 -32.81 24.04 -1.56
CA LYS A 173 -33.88 24.96 -1.16
C LYS A 173 -33.48 26.40 -1.40
N TRP A 174 -32.27 26.76 -0.98
CA TRP A 174 -31.68 28.08 -1.18
C TRP A 174 -30.15 28.01 -1.06
N THR A 175 -29.48 29.01 -1.64
CA THR A 175 -28.03 29.21 -1.52
C THR A 175 -27.77 30.68 -1.19
N TRP A 176 -26.92 30.91 -0.19
CA TRP A 176 -26.40 32.21 0.16
C TRP A 176 -24.88 32.22 -0.03
N THR A 177 -24.35 33.27 -0.64
CA THR A 177 -22.90 33.50 -0.78
C THR A 177 -22.54 34.83 -0.15
N SER A 178 -21.45 34.87 0.62
CA SER A 178 -20.96 36.10 1.23
C SER A 178 -20.64 37.16 0.15
N PRO A 179 -20.96 38.44 0.36
CA PRO A 179 -20.76 39.48 -0.66
C PRO A 179 -19.31 39.64 -1.12
N ASP A 180 -18.35 39.33 -0.23
CA ASP A 180 -16.91 39.41 -0.46
C ASP A 180 -16.30 38.11 -1.02
N GLN A 181 -17.12 37.07 -1.20
CA GLN A 181 -16.75 35.75 -1.74
C GLN A 181 -15.55 35.09 -1.05
N GLY A 182 -15.35 35.34 0.24
CA GLY A 182 -14.24 34.76 1.01
C GLY A 182 -12.95 35.58 0.98
N SER A 183 -12.94 36.78 0.38
CA SER A 183 -11.73 37.59 0.24
C SER A 183 -11.31 38.31 1.53
N LEU A 184 -12.26 38.74 2.35
CA LEU A 184 -12.03 39.44 3.62
C LEU A 184 -12.55 38.65 4.81
N ILE A 185 -13.61 37.86 4.61
CA ILE A 185 -14.33 37.13 5.63
C ILE A 185 -14.34 35.66 5.26
N ILE A 186 -13.81 34.81 6.14
CA ILE A 186 -13.83 33.36 5.97
C ILE A 186 -14.65 32.78 7.11
N HIS A 187 -15.79 32.18 6.78
CA HIS A 187 -16.59 31.39 7.72
C HIS A 187 -15.95 30.03 7.94
N SER A 188 -15.94 29.55 9.17
CA SER A 188 -15.34 28.27 9.55
C SER A 188 -16.37 27.28 10.07
N LYS A 189 -17.44 27.74 10.74
CA LYS A 189 -18.48 26.88 11.35
C LYS A 189 -19.89 27.41 11.06
N LEU A 190 -20.83 26.48 10.96
CA LEU A 190 -22.26 26.75 10.95
C LEU A 190 -22.89 26.27 12.25
N ILE A 191 -23.68 27.12 12.88
CA ILE A 191 -24.42 26.78 14.10
C ILE A 191 -25.89 27.05 13.85
N LEU A 192 -26.69 26.01 13.96
CA LEU A 192 -28.13 26.09 13.74
C LEU A 192 -28.87 26.15 15.08
N THR A 193 -29.81 27.08 15.17
CA THR A 193 -30.81 27.16 16.23
C THR A 193 -32.21 27.13 15.60
N HIS A 194 -33.26 26.99 16.41
CA HIS A 194 -34.64 27.08 15.90
C HIS A 194 -34.95 28.44 15.25
N ASP A 195 -34.30 29.52 15.70
CA ASP A 195 -34.60 30.89 15.28
C ASP A 195 -33.69 31.41 14.15
N ALA A 196 -32.44 30.94 14.09
CA ALA A 196 -31.44 31.42 13.14
C ALA A 196 -30.33 30.39 12.87
N LEU A 197 -29.77 30.47 11.66
CA LEU A 197 -28.52 29.82 11.26
C LEU A 197 -27.38 30.84 11.33
N PHE A 198 -26.37 30.58 12.15
CA PHE A 198 -25.21 31.45 12.30
C PHE A 198 -24.04 30.89 11.50
N ALA A 199 -23.58 31.67 10.52
CA ALA A 199 -22.29 31.46 9.88
C ALA A 199 -21.23 32.26 10.64
N VAL A 200 -20.33 31.55 11.33
CA VAL A 200 -19.30 32.16 12.18
C VAL A 200 -17.94 31.97 11.55
N GLY A 201 -17.13 33.02 11.58
CA GLY A 201 -15.80 33.04 11.00
C GLY A 201 -14.95 34.18 11.50
N ILE A 202 -13.96 34.52 10.68
CA ILE A 202 -13.03 35.61 10.92
C ILE A 202 -13.05 36.60 9.77
N ALA A 203 -12.91 37.87 10.10
CA ALA A 203 -12.67 38.96 9.17
C ALA A 203 -11.24 39.47 9.33
N LYS A 204 -10.56 39.69 8.20
CA LYS A 204 -9.18 40.20 8.16
C LYS A 204 -9.14 41.68 8.51
N SER A 205 -8.30 42.06 9.49
CA SER A 205 -7.97 43.45 9.83
C SER A 205 -6.45 43.68 9.77
N THR A 206 -6.01 44.94 9.81
CA THR A 206 -4.62 45.36 9.52
C THR A 206 -3.57 44.84 10.51
N ALA A 207 -3.96 44.46 11.73
CA ALA A 207 -3.05 44.00 12.78
C ALA A 207 -3.50 42.72 13.52
N SER A 208 -4.76 42.28 13.35
CA SER A 208 -5.31 41.07 14.01
C SER A 208 -6.56 40.62 13.24
N TYR A 209 -7.08 39.42 13.53
CA TYR A 209 -8.39 38.99 13.05
C TYR A 209 -9.49 39.41 14.02
N THR A 210 -10.67 39.73 13.47
CA THR A 210 -11.88 39.99 14.26
C THR A 210 -12.91 38.92 13.96
N ILE A 211 -13.60 38.41 14.96
CA ILE A 211 -14.66 37.42 14.77
C ILE A 211 -15.83 38.07 14.02
N HIS A 212 -16.32 37.39 13.00
CA HIS A 212 -17.44 37.82 12.19
C HIS A 212 -18.57 36.80 12.25
N VAL A 213 -19.80 37.28 12.45
CA VAL A 213 -20.99 36.44 12.52
C VAL A 213 -22.05 36.98 11.57
N THR A 214 -22.56 36.11 10.70
CA THR A 214 -23.75 36.39 9.90
C THR A 214 -24.89 35.48 10.34
N SER A 215 -26.02 36.08 10.74
CA SER A 215 -27.26 35.39 11.11
C SER A 215 -28.18 35.33 9.90
N ILE A 216 -28.59 34.12 9.53
CA ILE A 216 -29.38 33.80 8.33
C ILE A 216 -30.68 33.12 8.76
N LEU A 217 -31.79 33.43 8.11
CA LEU A 217 -33.06 32.77 8.35
C LEU A 217 -33.03 31.36 7.72
N PRO A 218 -33.20 30.26 8.49
CA PRO A 218 -33.02 28.90 7.96
C PRO A 218 -34.00 28.50 6.85
N SER A 219 -35.19 29.12 6.80
CA SER A 219 -36.25 28.80 5.83
C SER A 219 -36.05 29.44 4.45
N THR A 220 -35.55 30.67 4.39
CA THR A 220 -35.44 31.45 3.14
C THR A 220 -34.00 31.71 2.69
N GLY A 221 -33.03 31.62 3.59
CA GLY A 221 -31.64 32.03 3.33
C GLY A 221 -31.42 33.54 3.39
N GLU A 222 -32.42 34.33 3.82
CA GLU A 222 -32.28 35.78 3.96
C GLU A 222 -31.43 36.14 5.19
N ILE A 223 -30.62 37.19 5.06
CA ILE A 223 -29.77 37.68 6.15
C ILE A 223 -30.64 38.45 7.16
N ILE A 224 -30.60 38.02 8.43
CA ILE A 224 -31.23 38.74 9.55
C ILE A 224 -30.31 39.87 10.02
N ASN A 225 -29.04 39.56 10.27
CA ASN A 225 -28.01 40.54 10.62
C ASN A 225 -26.61 40.01 10.31
N SER A 226 -25.64 40.90 10.14
CA SER A 226 -24.22 40.58 9.94
C SER A 226 -23.37 41.60 10.68
N ALA A 227 -22.48 41.14 11.55
CA ALA A 227 -21.69 42.02 12.42
C ALA A 227 -20.32 41.43 12.77
N ASN A 228 -19.36 42.33 12.99
CA ASN A 228 -18.07 42.00 13.61
C ASN A 228 -18.22 42.10 15.13
N ILE A 229 -17.79 41.05 15.85
CA ILE A 229 -17.65 41.08 17.30
C ILE A 229 -16.30 41.75 17.62
N PRO A 230 -16.26 42.83 18.43
CA PRO A 230 -15.02 43.45 18.86
C PRO A 230 -14.13 42.44 19.58
N SER A 231 -13.10 41.95 18.89
CA SER A 231 -12.20 40.88 19.33
C SER A 231 -10.85 41.05 18.64
N LYS A 232 -9.77 40.61 19.28
CA LYS A 232 -8.43 40.55 18.68
C LYS A 232 -7.93 39.11 18.78
N VAL A 233 -7.99 38.42 17.65
CA VAL A 233 -7.58 37.02 17.51
C VAL A 233 -6.34 36.99 16.62
N GLU A 234 -5.26 36.40 17.10
CA GLU A 234 -4.02 36.19 16.35
C GLU A 234 -4.06 34.83 15.64
N ASP A 235 -4.45 33.76 16.36
CA ASP A 235 -4.62 32.42 15.80
C ASP A 235 -6.09 31.96 15.82
N PRO A 236 -6.78 31.96 14.67
CA PRO A 236 -8.21 31.62 14.59
C PRO A 236 -8.54 30.16 14.90
N PHE A 237 -7.55 29.26 14.94
CA PHE A 237 -7.77 27.84 15.21
C PHE A 237 -7.71 27.49 16.70
N THR A 238 -6.97 28.27 17.48
CA THR A 238 -6.69 27.97 18.88
C THR A 238 -7.23 29.03 19.83
N GLU A 239 -7.50 30.25 19.36
CA GLU A 239 -7.96 31.35 20.21
C GLU A 239 -9.45 31.66 20.07
N PHE A 240 -10.20 30.93 19.23
CA PHE A 240 -11.63 31.13 19.03
C PHE A 240 -12.38 29.79 18.93
N THR A 241 -13.54 29.71 19.57
CA THR A 241 -14.47 28.58 19.44
C THR A 241 -15.91 29.01 19.70
N VAL A 242 -16.87 28.12 19.45
CA VAL A 242 -18.28 28.35 19.74
C VAL A 242 -18.84 27.15 20.45
N LEU A 243 -19.45 27.34 21.61
CA LEU A 243 -20.10 26.29 22.39
C LEU A 243 -21.60 26.24 22.09
N THR A 244 -22.10 25.04 21.92
CA THR A 244 -23.51 24.71 21.66
C THR A 244 -23.95 23.64 22.65
N ARG A 245 -25.23 23.66 23.05
CA ARG A 245 -25.81 22.65 23.93
C ARG A 245 -27.28 22.49 23.59
N SER A 246 -27.77 21.26 23.51
CA SER A 246 -29.15 20.96 23.06
C SER A 246 -30.25 21.53 23.96
N ASP A 247 -29.95 21.75 25.23
CA ASP A 247 -30.86 22.29 26.25
C ASP A 247 -30.67 23.80 26.51
N VAL A 248 -29.73 24.46 25.83
CA VAL A 248 -29.51 25.92 25.93
C VAL A 248 -29.86 26.57 24.60
N SER A 249 -30.81 27.51 24.62
CA SER A 249 -31.34 28.14 23.40
C SER A 249 -30.36 29.09 22.70
N LYS A 250 -29.31 29.55 23.39
CA LYS A 250 -28.35 30.54 22.89
C LYS A 250 -26.94 29.95 22.82
N PRO A 251 -26.39 29.69 21.62
CA PRO A 251 -24.98 29.36 21.43
C PRO A 251 -24.08 30.48 21.95
N VAL A 252 -22.88 30.14 22.43
CA VAL A 252 -21.94 31.11 23.00
C VAL A 252 -20.61 31.08 22.26
N VAL A 253 -20.26 32.21 21.65
CA VAL A 253 -18.94 32.44 21.05
C VAL A 253 -17.94 32.77 22.14
N LEU A 254 -16.78 32.12 22.11
CA LEU A 254 -15.66 32.31 23.02
C LEU A 254 -14.40 32.71 22.24
N TRP A 255 -13.61 33.62 22.80
CA TRP A 255 -12.29 33.94 22.28
C TRP A 255 -11.31 34.31 23.37
N LEU A 256 -10.02 34.17 23.07
CA LEU A 256 -8.93 34.63 23.91
C LEU A 256 -8.45 36.00 23.44
N GLU A 257 -8.28 36.92 24.39
CA GLU A 257 -7.64 38.21 24.16
C GLU A 257 -6.69 38.49 25.33
N LYS A 258 -5.39 38.52 25.05
CA LYS A 258 -4.33 38.75 26.06
C LYS A 258 -4.44 37.83 27.29
N GLY A 259 -4.80 36.56 27.06
CA GLY A 259 -4.96 35.55 28.10
C GLY A 259 -6.23 35.62 28.94
N THR A 260 -7.16 36.52 28.62
CA THR A 260 -8.51 36.57 29.18
C THR A 260 -9.54 36.04 28.19
N ILE A 261 -10.60 35.41 28.68
CA ILE A 261 -11.66 34.87 27.82
C ILE A 261 -12.76 35.91 27.63
N GLY A 262 -13.00 36.32 26.39
CA GLY A 262 -14.20 37.02 25.99
C GLY A 262 -15.30 36.04 25.61
N HIS A 263 -16.55 36.36 25.95
CA HIS A 263 -17.71 35.59 25.49
C HIS A 263 -18.86 36.49 25.06
N VAL A 264 -19.66 35.99 24.11
CA VAL A 264 -20.92 36.61 23.69
C VAL A 264 -21.93 35.53 23.29
N ALA A 265 -23.16 35.66 23.79
CA ALA A 265 -24.26 34.80 23.39
C ALA A 265 -24.79 35.23 22.01
N LEU A 266 -24.95 34.28 21.10
CA LEU A 266 -25.51 34.52 19.78
C LEU A 266 -27.03 34.64 19.87
N THR A 267 -27.54 35.75 19.35
CA THR A 267 -28.97 35.98 19.12
C THR A 267 -29.17 36.41 17.68
N PRO A 268 -30.33 36.16 17.06
CA PRO A 268 -30.55 36.50 15.65
C PRO A 268 -30.25 37.98 15.31
N THR A 269 -30.44 38.88 16.27
CA THR A 269 -30.17 40.32 16.11
C THR A 269 -28.71 40.71 16.34
N LEU A 270 -27.85 39.84 16.88
CA LEU A 270 -26.43 40.11 17.19
C LEU A 270 -26.17 41.39 18.02
N LYS A 271 -27.11 41.79 18.90
CA LYS A 271 -27.00 43.00 19.73
C LYS A 271 -26.42 42.78 21.13
N GLU A 272 -26.18 41.52 21.51
CA GLU A 272 -25.59 41.18 22.80
C GLU A 272 -24.15 41.73 22.89
N LYS A 273 -23.79 42.26 24.06
CA LYS A 273 -22.45 42.82 24.27
C LYS A 273 -21.48 41.72 24.71
N ALA A 274 -20.27 41.78 24.16
CA ALA A 274 -19.12 41.02 24.63
C ALA A 274 -18.88 41.25 26.13
N LYS A 275 -18.67 40.16 26.88
CA LYS A 275 -18.36 40.19 28.32
C LYS A 275 -17.05 39.45 28.57
N PRO A 276 -16.12 40.03 29.35
CA PRO A 276 -14.93 39.30 29.80
C PRO A 276 -15.29 38.32 30.91
N ILE A 277 -14.57 37.21 30.98
CA ILE A 277 -14.58 36.28 32.11
C ILE A 277 -13.32 36.53 32.92
N ILE A 278 -13.48 36.88 34.19
CA ILE A 278 -12.36 37.05 35.13
C ILE A 278 -12.21 35.74 35.90
N MET A 279 -11.33 34.85 35.43
CA MET A 279 -11.11 33.53 36.04
C MET A 279 -9.87 33.46 36.93
N GLY A 280 -9.16 34.57 37.17
CA GLY A 280 -7.94 34.59 37.99
C GLY A 280 -6.70 33.98 37.32
N ASP A 281 -6.91 33.12 36.32
CA ASP A 281 -5.88 32.45 35.54
C ASP A 281 -5.66 33.10 34.16
N VAL A 282 -4.47 32.89 33.59
CA VAL A 282 -4.09 33.32 32.24
C VAL A 282 -4.07 32.12 31.31
N PHE A 283 -4.83 32.18 30.21
CA PHE A 283 -5.00 31.08 29.27
C PHE A 283 -4.26 31.30 27.95
N ARG A 284 -3.69 30.23 27.41
CA ARG A 284 -2.91 30.25 26.17
C ARG A 284 -3.72 29.86 24.93
N LYS A 285 -4.55 28.80 25.03
CA LYS A 285 -5.36 28.31 23.89
C LYS A 285 -6.57 27.49 24.30
N PHE A 286 -7.58 27.47 23.43
CA PHE A 286 -8.63 26.46 23.39
C PHE A 286 -8.16 25.20 22.64
N THR A 287 -8.69 24.05 23.04
CA THR A 287 -8.53 22.78 22.33
C THR A 287 -9.89 22.10 22.20
N ASP A 288 -10.32 21.88 20.94
CA ASP A 288 -11.52 21.12 20.64
C ASP A 288 -11.25 19.63 20.85
N ILE A 289 -11.89 19.05 21.86
CA ILE A 289 -11.80 17.64 22.22
C ILE A 289 -13.02 16.83 21.72
N GLY A 290 -13.85 17.41 20.84
CA GLY A 290 -15.06 16.77 20.31
C GLY A 290 -16.30 16.91 21.20
N LEU A 291 -16.26 17.80 22.19
CA LEU A 291 -17.36 18.05 23.15
C LEU A 291 -18.00 19.43 23.01
N ILE A 292 -17.68 20.16 21.93
CA ILE A 292 -18.22 21.51 21.69
C ILE A 292 -19.75 21.52 21.66
N ASP A 293 -20.37 20.52 21.02
CA ASP A 293 -21.83 20.37 20.94
C ASP A 293 -22.49 19.92 22.26
N TYR A 294 -21.68 19.54 23.24
CA TYR A 294 -22.07 19.25 24.62
C TYR A 294 -21.78 20.44 25.56
N GLY A 295 -21.41 21.59 24.99
CA GLY A 295 -21.12 22.82 25.72
C GLY A 295 -19.80 22.76 26.50
N GLN A 296 -18.81 21.98 26.06
CA GLN A 296 -17.53 21.84 26.75
C GLN A 296 -16.33 22.04 25.82
N VAL A 297 -15.29 22.69 26.35
CA VAL A 297 -14.00 22.89 25.67
C VAL A 297 -12.86 22.83 26.67
N LEU A 298 -11.69 22.37 26.23
CA LEU A 298 -10.48 22.35 27.05
C LEU A 298 -9.71 23.66 26.89
N LEU A 299 -9.24 24.20 28.01
CA LEU A 299 -8.39 25.38 28.11
C LEU A 299 -7.01 24.99 28.61
N LEU A 300 -5.96 25.43 27.91
CA LEU A 300 -4.57 25.34 28.37
C LEU A 300 -4.19 26.64 29.09
N LYS A 301 -3.73 26.55 30.33
CA LYS A 301 -3.18 27.67 31.11
C LYS A 301 -1.71 27.94 30.75
N GLU A 302 -1.23 29.15 31.07
CA GLU A 302 0.19 29.52 30.94
C GLU A 302 1.12 28.67 31.83
N ASP A 303 0.63 28.14 32.95
CA ASP A 303 1.39 27.23 33.82
C ASP A 303 1.50 25.78 33.29
N GLY A 304 0.86 25.49 32.16
CA GLY A 304 0.83 24.17 31.52
C GLY A 304 -0.28 23.23 32.00
N SER A 305 -1.08 23.61 33.00
CA SER A 305 -2.25 22.85 33.44
C SER A 305 -3.42 23.02 32.47
N ASN A 306 -4.37 22.08 32.50
CA ASN A 306 -5.55 22.11 31.61
C ASN A 306 -6.84 22.09 32.43
N VAL A 307 -7.80 22.95 32.08
CA VAL A 307 -9.12 23.03 32.73
C VAL A 307 -10.21 22.89 31.69
N VAL A 308 -11.28 22.17 32.04
CA VAL A 308 -12.45 22.07 31.16
C VAL A 308 -13.43 23.19 31.51
N LEU A 309 -13.78 24.01 30.51
CA LEU A 309 -14.83 25.00 30.61
C LEU A 309 -16.16 24.39 30.20
N LYS A 310 -17.21 24.59 31.00
CA LYS A 310 -18.56 24.06 30.75
C LYS A 310 -19.59 25.18 30.66
N LEU A 311 -20.49 25.07 29.69
CA LEU A 311 -21.73 25.84 29.61
C LEU A 311 -22.80 25.15 30.49
N ASP A 312 -23.32 25.86 31.48
CA ASP A 312 -24.38 25.38 32.38
C ASP A 312 -25.79 25.49 31.75
N ALA A 313 -26.81 25.03 32.48
CA ALA A 313 -28.21 25.06 32.02
C ALA A 313 -28.83 26.45 31.96
N ASP A 314 -28.27 27.39 32.71
CA ASP A 314 -28.70 28.78 32.71
C ASP A 314 -27.96 29.61 31.64
N GLY A 315 -27.13 28.96 30.80
CA GLY A 315 -26.32 29.59 29.76
C GLY A 315 -25.13 30.38 30.31
N ARG A 316 -24.70 30.11 31.55
CA ARG A 316 -23.50 30.69 32.16
C ARG A 316 -22.31 29.74 31.97
N LEU A 317 -21.14 30.34 31.86
CA LEU A 317 -19.89 29.61 31.75
C LEU A 317 -19.35 29.38 33.17
N ALA A 318 -19.04 28.13 33.48
CA ALA A 318 -18.46 27.73 34.76
C ALA A 318 -17.22 26.86 34.51
N ASN A 319 -16.21 27.03 35.38
CA ASN A 319 -15.15 26.04 35.46
C ASN A 319 -15.78 24.71 35.86
N SER A 320 -15.43 23.65 35.14
CA SER A 320 -15.61 22.33 35.72
C SER A 320 -14.78 22.21 37.00
N LYS A 321 -15.15 21.30 37.89
CA LYS A 321 -14.33 20.99 39.08
C LYS A 321 -12.99 20.31 38.73
N TRP A 322 -12.69 20.10 37.44
CA TRP A 322 -11.60 19.27 36.97
C TRP A 322 -10.45 20.12 36.43
N GLU A 323 -9.30 19.95 37.07
CA GLU A 323 -8.04 20.55 36.69
C GLU A 323 -7.01 19.43 36.51
N PHE A 324 -6.49 19.30 35.29
CA PHE A 324 -5.46 18.34 34.97
C PHE A 324 -4.10 19.01 35.19
N GLU A 325 -3.37 18.54 36.21
CA GLU A 325 -2.04 19.03 36.55
C GLU A 325 -1.08 19.03 35.35
N ALA A 326 -0.18 20.02 35.32
CA ALA A 326 0.92 20.11 34.38
C ALA A 326 1.94 18.98 34.61
N SER A 327 2.61 18.51 33.55
CA SER A 327 3.69 17.53 33.68
C SER A 327 4.85 18.12 34.48
N LEU A 328 5.25 17.46 35.58
CA LEU A 328 6.43 17.82 36.40
C LEU A 328 7.77 17.52 35.70
N ILE A 329 7.76 16.94 34.50
CA ILE A 329 8.98 16.50 33.80
C ILE A 329 9.39 17.59 32.80
N SER A 330 10.59 18.13 33.01
CA SER A 330 11.28 19.14 32.18
C SER A 330 11.72 18.62 30.80
N ALA A 331 10.94 17.76 30.16
CA ALA A 331 11.10 17.34 28.79
C ALA A 331 9.93 17.92 27.98
N PRO A 332 10.16 18.88 27.08
CA PRO A 332 9.10 19.57 26.33
C PRO A 332 8.24 18.67 25.43
N ASP A 333 8.54 17.36 25.34
CA ASP A 333 7.93 16.41 24.40
C ASP A 333 7.00 15.34 25.01
N VAL A 334 6.77 15.29 26.32
CA VAL A 334 5.74 14.38 26.88
C VAL A 334 4.38 15.06 26.87
N ALA A 335 3.84 15.28 25.67
CA ALA A 335 2.57 15.96 25.47
C ALA A 335 1.38 15.13 26.03
N HIS A 336 0.64 15.71 26.97
CA HIS A 336 -0.68 15.21 27.33
C HIS A 336 -1.61 15.32 26.11
N THR A 337 -2.25 14.22 25.74
CA THR A 337 -3.27 14.23 24.69
C THR A 337 -4.64 14.07 25.32
N PHE A 338 -5.59 14.91 24.91
CA PHE A 338 -6.95 14.90 25.43
C PHE A 338 -7.94 14.51 24.34
N GLY A 339 -8.97 13.78 24.72
CA GLY A 339 -10.12 13.47 23.87
C GLY A 339 -11.39 13.40 24.70
N GLY A 340 -12.53 13.66 24.09
CA GLY A 340 -13.81 13.61 24.78
C GLY A 340 -14.88 12.90 23.95
N GLY A 341 -15.90 12.40 24.64
CA GLY A 341 -17.06 11.79 24.01
C GLY A 341 -18.20 11.60 24.99
N PRO A 342 -19.42 11.32 24.50
CA PRO A 342 -20.52 10.90 25.34
C PRO A 342 -20.32 9.44 25.81
N ASP A 343 -20.76 9.13 27.03
CA ASP A 343 -20.92 7.77 27.52
C ASP A 343 -22.16 7.07 26.91
N SER A 344 -22.44 5.84 27.32
CA SER A 344 -23.63 5.09 26.85
C SER A 344 -24.97 5.73 27.25
N GLN A 345 -24.97 6.67 28.19
CA GLN A 345 -26.15 7.42 28.64
C GLN A 345 -26.21 8.83 28.03
N GLY A 346 -25.24 9.21 27.21
CA GLY A 346 -25.14 10.53 26.58
C GLY A 346 -24.43 11.59 27.43
N ASN A 347 -23.85 11.23 28.59
CA ASN A 347 -23.12 12.19 29.42
C ASN A 347 -21.70 12.41 28.87
N PRO A 348 -21.25 13.66 28.72
CA PRO A 348 -19.90 13.95 28.25
C PRO A 348 -18.84 13.59 29.31
N TYR A 349 -17.77 12.93 28.88
CA TYR A 349 -16.55 12.67 29.65
C TYR A 349 -15.30 13.04 28.86
N VAL A 350 -14.24 13.37 29.58
CA VAL A 350 -12.93 13.76 29.05
C VAL A 350 -11.89 12.74 29.47
N ALA A 351 -11.10 12.27 28.52
CA ALA A 351 -9.98 11.38 28.75
C ALA A 351 -8.65 12.09 28.47
N ARG A 352 -7.67 11.86 29.34
CA ARG A 352 -6.28 12.28 29.22
C ARG A 352 -5.39 11.06 29.04
N VAL A 353 -4.62 11.04 27.96
CA VAL A 353 -3.57 10.06 27.71
C VAL A 353 -2.22 10.72 27.98
N ARG A 354 -1.37 10.05 28.77
CA ARG A 354 -0.01 10.50 29.10
C ARG A 354 0.95 9.32 29.13
N TRP A 355 2.21 9.57 28.84
CA TRP A 355 3.24 8.55 29.00
C TRP A 355 3.53 8.31 30.49
N SER A 356 3.78 7.07 30.88
CA SER A 356 4.18 6.70 32.24
C SER A 356 5.31 5.68 32.22
N PRO A 357 6.44 5.92 32.94
CA PRO A 357 7.55 4.97 32.99
C PRO A 357 7.19 3.57 33.51
N ASN A 358 6.11 3.46 34.29
CA ASN A 358 5.73 2.22 34.96
C ASN A 358 4.66 1.42 34.19
N LEU A 359 3.92 2.07 33.30
CA LEU A 359 2.77 1.50 32.58
C LEU A 359 2.93 1.59 31.05
N ASP A 360 4.03 2.16 30.57
CA ASP A 360 4.28 2.68 29.20
C ASP A 360 3.27 3.75 28.74
N ILE A 361 1.97 3.54 28.97
CA ILE A 361 0.88 4.49 28.75
C ILE A 361 0.01 4.53 30.00
N ALA A 362 -0.23 5.73 30.54
CA ALA A 362 -1.23 5.96 31.57
C ALA A 362 -2.41 6.72 30.98
N VAL A 363 -3.61 6.27 31.36
CA VAL A 363 -4.86 6.81 30.84
C VAL A 363 -5.74 7.18 32.02
N ASP A 364 -6.05 8.47 32.11
CA ASP A 364 -6.93 9.02 33.12
C ASP A 364 -8.23 9.43 32.41
N ALA A 365 -9.39 9.06 32.94
CA ALA A 365 -10.69 9.46 32.38
C ALA A 365 -11.55 10.06 33.48
N GLU A 366 -12.18 11.19 33.18
CA GLU A 366 -12.97 11.96 34.13
C GLU A 366 -14.27 12.41 33.49
N SER A 367 -15.35 12.42 34.26
CA SER A 367 -16.70 12.70 33.75
C SER A 367 -17.45 13.71 34.57
N THR A 368 -18.43 14.29 33.90
CA THR A 368 -19.41 15.19 34.49
C THR A 368 -20.44 14.54 35.39
N SER A 369 -20.52 13.21 35.39
CA SER A 369 -21.36 12.42 36.30
C SER A 369 -20.58 11.90 37.51
N ASP A 370 -21.19 11.89 38.70
CA ASP A 370 -20.60 11.33 39.94
C ASP A 370 -20.50 9.78 39.96
N LEU A 371 -20.89 9.10 38.86
CA LEU A 371 -20.82 7.64 38.72
C LEU A 371 -19.47 7.20 38.16
N ALA A 372 -18.93 6.09 38.65
CA ALA A 372 -17.72 5.47 38.12
C ALA A 372 -17.94 5.00 36.66
N ILE A 373 -17.10 5.46 35.74
CA ILE A 373 -17.23 5.16 34.31
C ILE A 373 -16.26 4.08 33.86
N ASP A 374 -16.80 3.14 33.09
CA ASP A 374 -16.01 2.25 32.25
C ASP A 374 -15.57 2.99 30.98
N SER A 375 -14.39 3.60 31.01
CA SER A 375 -13.88 4.39 29.89
C SER A 375 -13.39 3.49 28.76
N ARG A 376 -13.86 3.80 27.54
CA ARG A 376 -13.30 3.30 26.27
C ARG A 376 -12.57 4.43 25.57
N ILE A 377 -11.33 4.16 25.19
CA ILE A 377 -10.43 5.19 24.66
C ILE A 377 -9.76 4.62 23.42
N LEU A 378 -9.88 5.37 22.33
CA LEU A 378 -9.25 5.05 21.07
C LEU A 378 -7.99 5.92 20.92
N VAL A 379 -6.84 5.28 20.75
CA VAL A 379 -5.54 5.94 20.63
C VAL A 379 -4.99 5.68 19.24
N THR A 380 -4.65 6.75 18.52
CA THR A 380 -3.87 6.67 17.28
C THR A 380 -2.44 7.07 17.59
N THR A 381 -1.49 6.18 17.32
CA THR A 381 -0.07 6.44 17.57
C THR A 381 0.56 7.23 16.43
N SER A 382 1.68 7.92 16.70
CA SER A 382 2.50 8.58 15.66
C SER A 382 3.07 7.62 14.62
N THR A 383 3.11 6.33 14.95
CA THR A 383 3.55 5.24 14.07
C THR A 383 2.43 4.69 13.19
N GLY A 384 1.19 5.20 13.32
CA GLY A 384 0.02 4.83 12.53
C GLY A 384 -0.74 3.61 13.02
N ALA A 385 -0.54 3.18 14.27
CA ALA A 385 -1.34 2.14 14.90
C ALA A 385 -2.61 2.75 15.53
N VAL A 386 -3.73 2.03 15.47
CA VAL A 386 -5.00 2.39 16.11
C VAL A 386 -5.30 1.34 17.18
N GLN A 387 -5.41 1.79 18.43
CA GLN A 387 -5.58 0.93 19.59
C GLN A 387 -6.85 1.30 20.34
N LEU A 388 -7.63 0.30 20.72
CA LEU A 388 -8.74 0.49 21.64
C LEU A 388 -8.38 -0.04 23.02
N TRP A 389 -8.50 0.85 24.00
CA TRP A 389 -8.32 0.58 25.42
C TRP A 389 -9.68 0.65 26.11
N ASP A 390 -9.96 -0.33 26.96
CA ASP A 390 -11.22 -0.43 27.72
C ASP A 390 -10.88 -0.78 29.16
N ARG A 391 -11.33 0.07 30.10
CA ARG A 391 -11.01 -0.04 31.54
C ARG A 391 -9.49 -0.19 31.82
N GLY A 392 -8.66 0.50 31.05
CA GLY A 392 -7.20 0.46 31.16
C GLY A 392 -6.51 -0.76 30.52
N GLY A 393 -7.26 -1.71 29.96
CA GLY A 393 -6.69 -2.85 29.21
C GLY A 393 -6.77 -2.66 27.70
N LEU A 394 -5.71 -2.99 26.97
CA LEU A 394 -5.71 -3.04 25.51
C LEU A 394 -6.63 -4.17 25.03
N LYS A 395 -7.66 -3.83 24.23
CA LYS A 395 -8.60 -4.81 23.64
C LYS A 395 -8.14 -5.31 22.29
N TRP A 396 -7.77 -4.38 21.42
CA TRP A 396 -7.26 -4.69 20.09
C TRP A 396 -6.35 -3.56 19.60
N SER A 397 -5.44 -3.92 18.69
CA SER A 397 -4.56 -2.99 17.99
C SER A 397 -4.62 -3.28 16.49
N ARG A 398 -4.63 -2.22 15.68
CA ARG A 398 -4.62 -2.28 14.22
C ARG A 398 -3.46 -1.48 13.68
N GLU A 399 -2.61 -2.10 12.88
CA GLU A 399 -1.48 -1.43 12.23
C GLU A 399 -1.91 -0.81 10.89
N GLU A 400 -2.60 0.33 10.95
CA GLU A 400 -3.13 1.03 9.76
C GLU A 400 -2.03 1.70 8.93
N ALA A 401 -0.80 1.81 9.46
CA ALA A 401 0.37 2.23 8.72
C ALA A 401 0.67 1.32 7.52
N LEU A 402 0.25 0.04 7.54
CA LEU A 402 0.41 -0.89 6.42
C LEU A 402 -0.32 -0.45 5.15
N ALA A 403 -1.31 0.43 5.25
CA ALA A 403 -1.97 1.05 4.08
C ALA A 403 -1.08 2.07 3.35
N THR A 404 0.11 2.36 3.88
CA THR A 404 1.08 3.34 3.36
C THR A 404 2.42 2.70 3.00
N VAL A 405 2.42 1.38 2.77
CA VAL A 405 3.61 0.63 2.34
C VAL A 405 4.08 1.16 0.99
N THR A 406 5.33 1.59 0.94
CA THR A 406 5.99 2.08 -0.29
C THR A 406 6.85 1.00 -0.92
N LEU A 407 7.48 0.15 -0.10
CA LEU A 407 8.37 -0.92 -0.51
C LEU A 407 8.00 -2.21 0.20
N ALA A 408 7.94 -3.31 -0.54
CA ALA A 408 7.82 -4.64 0.02
C ALA A 408 8.61 -5.63 -0.84
N GLU A 409 9.33 -6.53 -0.20
CA GLU A 409 10.06 -7.63 -0.86
C GLU A 409 9.85 -8.92 -0.09
N PHE A 410 9.84 -10.03 -0.81
CA PHE A 410 9.81 -11.36 -0.21
C PHE A 410 11.23 -11.82 0.14
N VAL A 411 11.36 -12.47 1.29
CA VAL A 411 12.62 -13.03 1.80
C VAL A 411 12.41 -14.49 2.18
N GLU A 412 13.23 -15.37 1.60
CA GLU A 412 13.20 -16.81 1.89
C GLU A 412 13.59 -17.09 3.35
N ILE A 413 12.91 -18.05 3.96
CA ILE A 413 13.17 -18.50 5.33
C ILE A 413 14.05 -19.75 5.29
N PRO A 414 14.99 -19.96 6.23
CA PRO A 414 15.77 -21.19 6.32
C PRO A 414 14.94 -22.42 6.74
N GLU A 415 15.41 -23.60 6.38
CA GLU A 415 14.83 -24.88 6.80
C GLU A 415 15.23 -25.24 8.25
N ARG A 416 14.33 -25.84 9.03
CA ARG A 416 14.55 -26.18 10.46
C ARG A 416 15.86 -26.92 10.72
N VAL A 417 16.19 -27.90 9.88
CA VAL A 417 17.38 -28.76 10.07
C VAL A 417 18.66 -28.00 9.74
N ALA A 418 18.61 -27.09 8.77
CA ALA A 418 19.72 -26.22 8.40
C ALA A 418 20.03 -25.17 9.49
N SER A 419 19.02 -24.72 10.24
CA SER A 419 19.18 -23.82 11.39
C SER A 419 19.83 -24.51 12.60
N ALA A 420 19.65 -25.83 12.74
CA ALA A 420 20.07 -26.60 13.92
C ALA A 420 21.44 -27.29 13.78
N SER A 421 21.93 -27.47 12.55
CA SER A 421 23.22 -28.13 12.28
C SER A 421 24.18 -27.16 11.59
N PRO A 422 25.36 -26.86 12.15
CA PRO A 422 26.41 -26.18 11.40
C PRO A 422 26.93 -27.16 10.36
N VAL A 423 26.34 -27.14 9.17
CA VAL A 423 26.93 -27.82 8.01
C VAL A 423 28.17 -27.02 7.63
N THR A 424 29.28 -27.30 8.30
CA THR A 424 30.59 -26.84 7.85
C THR A 424 30.85 -27.46 6.49
N ALA A 425 31.30 -26.63 5.54
CA ALA A 425 31.56 -27.02 4.14
C ALA A 425 32.60 -28.16 3.96
N SER A 426 33.15 -28.70 5.04
CA SER A 426 34.17 -29.75 5.10
C SER A 426 33.79 -30.92 6.02
N GLU A 427 32.53 -31.39 6.00
CA GLU A 427 32.15 -32.63 6.71
C GLU A 427 32.86 -33.85 6.07
N GLY A 428 33.86 -34.40 6.77
CA GLY A 428 34.56 -35.62 6.36
C GLY A 428 33.66 -36.87 6.37
N PHE A 429 34.04 -37.91 5.62
CA PHE A 429 33.26 -39.15 5.48
C PHE A 429 32.83 -39.77 6.82
N VAL A 430 33.75 -39.85 7.79
CA VAL A 430 33.47 -40.46 9.11
C VAL A 430 32.47 -39.62 9.91
N ALA A 431 32.59 -38.30 9.90
CA ALA A 431 31.65 -37.40 10.57
C ALA A 431 30.24 -37.54 9.97
N ARG A 432 30.14 -37.62 8.64
CA ARG A 432 28.89 -37.87 7.93
C ARG A 432 28.26 -39.20 8.30
N VAL A 433 29.02 -40.30 8.29
CA VAL A 433 28.50 -41.63 8.65
C VAL A 433 28.05 -41.65 10.11
N ALA A 434 28.81 -41.05 11.02
CA ALA A 434 28.42 -40.95 12.43
C ALA A 434 27.11 -40.15 12.60
N ARG A 435 26.96 -39.02 11.90
CA ARG A 435 25.72 -38.24 11.88
C ARG A 435 24.55 -39.04 11.30
N GLN A 436 24.74 -39.73 10.18
CA GLN A 436 23.69 -40.57 9.58
C GLN A 436 23.26 -41.71 10.50
N ILE A 437 24.18 -42.35 11.23
CA ILE A 437 23.85 -43.37 12.23
C ILE A 437 23.08 -42.76 13.41
N LEU A 438 23.44 -41.55 13.84
CA LEU A 438 22.70 -40.82 14.87
C LEU A 438 21.29 -40.46 14.40
N GLU A 439 21.13 -39.95 13.17
CA GLU A 439 19.83 -39.65 12.55
C GLU A 439 18.98 -40.91 12.32
N ALA A 440 19.60 -42.06 12.03
CA ALA A 440 18.90 -43.32 11.86
C ALA A 440 18.20 -43.81 13.14
N ARG A 441 18.53 -43.27 14.33
CA ARG A 441 17.79 -43.55 15.57
C ARG A 441 16.32 -43.15 15.49
N ASP A 442 16.01 -42.10 14.72
CA ASP A 442 14.64 -41.61 14.54
C ASP A 442 13.88 -42.33 13.41
N PHE A 443 14.54 -43.24 12.68
CA PHE A 443 13.96 -43.96 11.55
C PHE A 443 12.69 -44.76 11.90
N PRO A 444 12.59 -45.49 13.03
CA PRO A 444 11.36 -46.21 13.38
C PRO A 444 10.16 -45.26 13.52
N GLN A 445 10.35 -44.12 14.18
CA GLN A 445 9.31 -43.11 14.36
C GLN A 445 8.94 -42.46 13.02
N TYR A 446 9.94 -42.18 12.18
CA TYR A 446 9.72 -41.72 10.81
C TYR A 446 8.90 -42.74 9.99
N ALA A 447 9.21 -44.03 10.06
CA ALA A 447 8.50 -45.08 9.31
C ALA A 447 7.03 -45.19 9.75
N VAL A 448 6.74 -45.15 11.05
CA VAL A 448 5.36 -45.11 11.57
C VAL A 448 4.62 -43.86 11.06
N ASN A 449 5.26 -42.69 11.14
CA ASN A 449 4.70 -41.44 10.63
C ASN A 449 4.49 -41.48 9.12
N PHE A 450 5.39 -42.11 8.36
CA PHE A 450 5.26 -42.30 6.92
C PHE A 450 4.04 -43.17 6.58
N VAL A 451 3.89 -44.33 7.23
CA VAL A 451 2.74 -45.21 7.04
C VAL A 451 1.45 -44.48 7.39
N ARG A 452 1.44 -43.73 8.51
CA ARG A 452 0.29 -42.90 8.90
C ARG A 452 -0.04 -41.88 7.82
N ARG A 453 0.92 -41.06 7.37
CA ARG A 453 0.73 -40.06 6.30
C ARG A 453 0.28 -40.69 4.98
N PHE A 454 0.81 -41.86 4.66
CA PHE A 454 0.48 -42.60 3.45
C PHE A 454 -0.96 -43.08 3.45
N ILE A 455 -1.43 -43.63 4.59
CA ILE A 455 -2.82 -44.07 4.78
C ILE A 455 -3.78 -42.88 4.87
N THR A 456 -3.42 -41.82 5.61
CA THR A 456 -4.28 -40.64 5.82
C THR A 456 -4.23 -39.63 4.68
N GLY A 457 -3.34 -39.81 3.69
CA GLY A 457 -3.14 -38.88 2.58
C GLY A 457 -2.56 -37.52 2.98
N SER A 458 -2.08 -37.36 4.22
CA SER A 458 -1.64 -36.10 4.83
C SER A 458 -0.26 -35.62 4.34
N TYR A 459 -0.13 -35.43 3.02
CA TYR A 459 1.05 -34.84 2.40
C TYR A 459 0.85 -33.35 2.21
N ALA A 460 1.94 -32.59 2.28
CA ALA A 460 1.93 -31.22 1.78
C ALA A 460 1.54 -31.24 0.31
N SER A 461 0.64 -30.34 -0.08
CA SER A 461 0.27 -30.09 -1.47
C SER A 461 0.35 -28.59 -1.79
N PRO A 462 0.29 -28.22 -3.08
CA PRO A 462 0.30 -26.81 -3.50
C PRO A 462 -0.86 -25.99 -2.90
N THR A 463 -2.03 -26.62 -2.69
CA THR A 463 -3.23 -25.99 -2.10
C THR A 463 -3.26 -26.03 -0.57
N SER A 464 -2.40 -26.85 0.05
CA SER A 464 -2.36 -26.93 1.51
C SER A 464 -1.85 -25.63 2.15
N SER A 465 -2.36 -25.33 3.36
CA SER A 465 -1.92 -24.16 4.11
C SER A 465 -0.43 -24.28 4.41
N ALA A 466 0.30 -23.18 4.18
CA ALA A 466 1.71 -23.08 4.58
C ALA A 466 1.87 -22.54 6.01
N ALA A 467 0.76 -22.16 6.66
CA ALA A 467 0.77 -21.65 8.02
C ALA A 467 1.04 -22.79 9.02
N PRO A 468 1.77 -22.51 10.12
CA PRO A 468 2.04 -23.52 11.14
C PRO A 468 0.76 -23.92 11.89
N THR A 469 0.56 -25.21 12.12
CA THR A 469 -0.62 -25.77 12.82
C THR A 469 -0.57 -25.61 14.35
N THR A 470 0.59 -25.28 14.91
CA THR A 470 0.79 -25.02 16.35
C THR A 470 1.46 -23.67 16.57
N SER A 471 0.74 -22.72 17.17
CA SER A 471 1.18 -21.37 17.53
C SER A 471 2.09 -21.34 18.77
N THR A 472 3.00 -22.30 18.90
CA THR A 472 3.94 -22.30 20.02
C THR A 472 5.08 -21.35 19.70
N SER A 473 5.08 -20.17 20.32
CA SER A 473 6.15 -19.14 20.27
C SER A 473 7.56 -19.66 20.60
N ALA A 474 7.67 -20.88 21.13
CA ALA A 474 8.94 -21.56 21.41
C ALA A 474 9.61 -22.18 20.15
N GLN A 475 8.89 -22.36 19.03
CA GLN A 475 9.46 -22.88 17.79
C GLN A 475 9.76 -21.72 16.84
N GLY A 476 11.05 -21.47 16.56
CA GLY A 476 11.49 -20.43 15.64
C GLY A 476 10.87 -20.53 14.24
N ILE A 477 10.91 -19.42 13.50
CA ILE A 477 10.36 -19.31 12.15
C ILE A 477 11.15 -20.22 11.22
N SER A 478 10.44 -21.06 10.48
CA SER A 478 11.06 -22.01 9.57
C SER A 478 10.26 -22.19 8.30
N ARG A 479 10.97 -22.46 7.21
CA ARG A 479 10.40 -22.76 5.90
C ARG A 479 9.52 -24.02 5.93
N ASP A 480 8.49 -24.02 5.10
CA ASP A 480 7.72 -25.21 4.75
C ASP A 480 8.47 -26.06 3.70
N THR A 481 7.87 -27.19 3.28
CA THR A 481 8.50 -28.11 2.33
C THR A 481 8.64 -27.56 0.91
N PHE A 482 7.75 -26.66 0.50
CA PHE A 482 7.71 -26.11 -0.86
C PHE A 482 8.16 -24.64 -0.93
N GLY A 483 8.52 -24.04 0.20
CA GLY A 483 8.99 -22.66 0.28
C GLY A 483 7.92 -21.64 -0.06
N PHE A 484 6.65 -21.97 0.20
CA PHE A 484 5.54 -21.03 0.12
C PHE A 484 5.55 -20.03 1.28
N ARG A 485 6.08 -20.44 2.44
CA ARG A 485 6.23 -19.58 3.60
C ARG A 485 7.54 -18.82 3.52
N GLN A 486 7.41 -17.53 3.28
CA GLN A 486 8.46 -16.51 3.23
C GLN A 486 8.12 -15.34 4.17
N ILE A 487 9.10 -14.51 4.50
CA ILE A 487 8.85 -13.24 5.20
C ILE A 487 8.72 -12.11 4.17
N ILE A 488 7.65 -11.34 4.26
CA ILE A 488 7.47 -10.10 3.51
C ILE A 488 8.03 -8.99 4.39
N VAL A 489 9.13 -8.38 3.96
CA VAL A 489 9.67 -7.18 4.60
C VAL A 489 9.02 -5.97 3.94
N ALA A 490 8.19 -5.25 4.69
CA ALA A 490 7.42 -4.11 4.20
C ALA A 490 7.80 -2.83 4.94
N ALA A 491 8.14 -1.76 4.21
CA ALA A 491 8.49 -0.45 4.76
C ALA A 491 7.39 0.59 4.44
N THR A 492 7.01 1.38 5.46
CA THR A 492 5.97 2.41 5.36
C THR A 492 6.59 3.80 5.20
N GLY A 493 5.93 4.66 4.42
CA GLY A 493 6.43 6.01 4.11
C GLY A 493 5.84 7.14 4.95
N LEU A 494 4.95 6.85 5.91
CA LEU A 494 4.24 7.86 6.70
C LEU A 494 4.79 7.98 8.13
N GLY A 495 4.88 9.21 8.63
CA GLY A 495 5.31 9.52 10.00
C GLY A 495 6.79 9.20 10.24
N LEU A 496 7.10 8.56 11.37
CA LEU A 496 8.45 8.15 11.76
C LEU A 496 9.04 7.03 10.88
N GLY A 497 8.24 6.42 10.01
CA GLY A 497 8.64 5.27 9.19
C GLY A 497 8.75 3.99 10.03
N ARG A 498 8.12 2.91 9.56
CA ARG A 498 8.23 1.58 10.18
C ARG A 498 8.57 0.54 9.15
N VAL A 499 9.21 -0.52 9.61
CA VAL A 499 9.46 -1.74 8.85
C VAL A 499 8.81 -2.90 9.58
N TYR A 500 8.12 -3.74 8.82
CA TYR A 500 7.43 -4.92 9.32
C TYR A 500 7.99 -6.17 8.65
N GLY A 501 8.13 -7.25 9.44
CA GLY A 501 8.25 -8.61 8.93
C GLY A 501 6.88 -9.27 9.01
N ILE A 502 6.30 -9.60 7.87
CA ILE A 502 4.97 -10.21 7.77
C ILE A 502 5.12 -11.63 7.25
N ASP A 503 4.49 -12.60 7.91
CA ASP A 503 4.46 -13.97 7.42
C ASP A 503 3.57 -14.06 6.17
N SER A 504 4.15 -14.44 5.03
CA SER A 504 3.41 -14.54 3.77
C SER A 504 2.34 -15.63 3.76
N SER A 505 2.34 -16.57 4.71
CA SER A 505 1.36 -17.68 4.73
C SER A 505 0.02 -17.31 5.36
N ASN A 506 0.00 -16.36 6.30
CA ASN A 506 -1.21 -15.97 7.04
C ASN A 506 -1.38 -14.45 7.22
N GLY A 507 -0.36 -13.67 6.87
CA GLY A 507 -0.37 -12.22 7.00
C GLY A 507 -0.07 -11.73 8.42
N ASP A 508 0.33 -12.57 9.37
CA ASP A 508 0.63 -12.11 10.72
C ASP A 508 1.92 -11.27 10.75
N ILE A 509 1.91 -10.22 11.56
CA ILE A 509 3.10 -9.42 11.82
C ILE A 509 3.96 -10.20 12.80
N VAL A 510 5.11 -10.67 12.33
CA VAL A 510 6.09 -11.42 13.12
C VAL A 510 6.90 -10.46 13.99
N TRP A 511 7.36 -9.37 13.39
CA TRP A 511 8.12 -8.32 14.07
C TRP A 511 7.84 -6.97 13.42
N SER A 512 8.06 -5.89 14.16
CA SER A 512 8.03 -4.54 13.63
C SER A 512 9.14 -3.71 14.26
N ARG A 513 9.73 -2.80 13.49
CA ARG A 513 10.73 -1.85 13.97
C ARG A 513 10.36 -0.44 13.56
N THR A 514 10.48 0.49 14.49
CA THR A 514 10.41 1.92 14.21
C THR A 514 11.78 2.40 13.76
N LEU A 515 11.81 3.16 12.67
CA LEU A 515 13.05 3.72 12.16
C LEU A 515 13.45 4.95 12.99
N GLY A 516 14.69 4.97 13.45
CA GLY A 516 15.23 6.06 14.26
C GLY A 516 15.53 7.28 13.40
N LEU A 517 15.09 8.45 13.87
CA LEU A 517 15.41 9.74 13.25
C LEU A 517 16.85 10.19 13.54
N GLY A 518 17.57 9.56 14.47
CA GLY A 518 18.89 10.03 14.90
C GLY A 518 18.85 11.50 15.31
N TRP A 519 19.77 12.31 14.79
CA TRP A 519 19.84 13.74 15.12
C TRP A 519 18.57 14.53 14.76
N ALA A 520 17.81 14.10 13.75
CA ALA A 520 16.60 14.83 13.32
C ALA A 520 15.45 14.69 14.33
N ALA A 521 15.54 13.78 15.30
CA ALA A 521 14.55 13.66 16.37
C ALA A 521 14.41 14.95 17.18
N ALA A 522 15.50 15.71 17.36
CA ALA A 522 15.51 16.95 18.13
C ALA A 522 14.85 18.14 17.40
N VAL A 523 14.70 18.07 16.08
CA VAL A 523 14.15 19.16 15.24
C VAL A 523 12.79 18.81 14.67
N GLY A 524 12.46 17.52 14.58
CA GLY A 524 11.34 17.01 13.81
C GLY A 524 11.76 16.61 12.40
N GLY A 525 11.12 15.57 11.88
CA GLY A 525 11.40 15.06 10.55
C GLY A 525 10.69 13.73 10.27
N HIS A 526 10.88 13.23 9.06
CA HIS A 526 10.33 11.96 8.61
C HIS A 526 11.35 11.17 7.79
N ILE A 527 11.11 9.86 7.71
CA ILE A 527 11.94 8.94 6.94
C ILE A 527 11.15 8.51 5.70
N GLN A 528 11.78 8.67 4.55
CA GLN A 528 11.23 8.30 3.26
C GLN A 528 11.98 7.06 2.72
N PRO A 529 11.39 5.86 2.77
CA PRO A 529 11.96 4.67 2.14
C PRO A 529 12.11 4.86 0.63
N LEU A 530 13.28 4.52 0.08
CA LEU A 530 13.57 4.64 -1.35
C LEU A 530 13.78 3.29 -2.04
N LYS A 531 14.60 2.40 -1.45
CA LYS A 531 14.87 1.07 -2.00
C LYS A 531 15.08 0.03 -0.90
N LEU A 532 14.75 -1.21 -1.20
CA LEU A 532 14.93 -2.37 -0.33
C LEU A 532 15.73 -3.42 -1.08
N TYR A 533 16.82 -3.90 -0.48
CA TYR A 533 17.72 -4.89 -1.06
C TYR A 533 17.89 -6.09 -0.15
N VAL A 534 17.81 -7.30 -0.71
CA VAL A 534 18.15 -8.53 0.00
C VAL A 534 19.67 -8.77 -0.13
N THR A 535 20.42 -8.41 0.90
CA THR A 535 21.90 -8.46 0.91
C THR A 535 22.45 -9.82 1.32
N LYS A 536 21.65 -10.66 1.96
CA LYS A 536 22.03 -12.04 2.28
C LYS A 536 20.82 -12.95 2.19
N THR A 537 20.95 -14.03 1.43
CA THR A 537 19.90 -15.03 1.23
C THR A 537 20.23 -16.31 1.99
N VAL A 538 19.24 -17.20 2.14
CA VAL A 538 19.43 -18.51 2.80
C VAL A 538 20.53 -19.35 2.13
N SER A 539 20.74 -19.17 0.82
CA SER A 539 21.83 -19.79 0.06
C SER A 539 23.23 -19.39 0.54
N ASP A 540 23.36 -18.19 1.11
CA ASP A 540 24.63 -17.61 1.53
C ASP A 540 25.02 -18.11 2.94
N GLY A 541 24.12 -18.87 3.59
CA GLY A 541 24.29 -19.44 4.92
C GLY A 541 23.89 -18.50 6.06
N GLY A 542 23.37 -19.05 7.15
CA GLY A 542 22.85 -18.30 8.29
C GLY A 542 21.52 -17.60 8.00
N ASP A 543 21.18 -16.60 8.82
CA ASP A 543 19.94 -15.86 8.67
C ASP A 543 20.01 -14.87 7.50
N PRO A 544 18.90 -14.70 6.74
CA PRO A 544 18.81 -13.72 5.68
C PRO A 544 18.80 -12.29 6.21
N GLU A 545 19.44 -11.38 5.48
CA GLU A 545 19.63 -9.98 5.86
C GLU A 545 19.15 -9.06 4.72
N VAL A 546 18.60 -7.91 5.10
CA VAL A 546 18.04 -6.91 4.19
C VAL A 546 18.55 -5.52 4.54
N VAL A 547 18.81 -4.72 3.50
CA VAL A 547 19.17 -3.31 3.61
C VAL A 547 18.04 -2.44 3.08
N LEU A 548 17.51 -1.59 3.94
CA LEU A 548 16.59 -0.53 3.58
C LEU A 548 17.38 0.77 3.39
N VAL A 549 17.26 1.36 2.20
CA VAL A 549 17.81 2.67 1.86
C VAL A 549 16.71 3.71 1.97
N ALA A 550 16.93 4.76 2.75
CA ALA A 550 15.96 5.81 2.99
C ALA A 550 16.60 7.21 3.01
N GLN A 551 15.79 8.23 2.79
CA GLN A 551 16.16 9.63 3.05
C GLN A 551 15.52 10.09 4.34
N ARG A 552 16.33 10.66 5.23
CA ARG A 552 15.87 11.37 6.41
C ARG A 552 15.72 12.84 6.04
N ARG A 553 14.50 13.37 6.16
CA ARG A 553 14.15 14.77 5.88
C ARG A 553 13.76 15.45 7.17
N ALA A 554 14.59 16.38 7.63
CA ALA A 554 14.31 17.19 8.81
C ALA A 554 13.45 18.40 8.46
N ASP A 555 12.69 18.90 9.43
CA ASP A 555 11.77 20.03 9.22
C ASP A 555 12.49 21.35 8.96
N ASN A 556 13.77 21.45 9.34
CA ASN A 556 14.65 22.58 8.99
C ASN A 556 15.18 22.54 7.55
N GLY A 557 14.80 21.52 6.76
CA GLY A 557 15.18 21.36 5.35
C GLY A 557 16.47 20.56 5.11
N LEU A 558 17.20 20.19 6.16
CA LEU A 558 18.37 19.30 6.02
C LEU A 558 17.92 17.89 5.61
N LEU A 559 18.73 17.25 4.78
CA LEU A 559 18.43 15.94 4.20
C LEU A 559 19.69 15.07 4.17
N ASP A 560 19.58 13.86 4.72
CA ASP A 560 20.63 12.85 4.66
C ASP A 560 20.11 11.55 4.07
N THR A 561 21.01 10.77 3.47
CA THR A 561 20.72 9.40 3.05
C THR A 561 21.23 8.43 4.11
N VAL A 562 20.31 7.64 4.65
CA VAL A 562 20.56 6.68 5.72
C VAL A 562 20.24 5.26 5.24
N LEU A 563 21.00 4.29 5.74
CA LEU A 563 20.74 2.88 5.52
C LEU A 563 20.37 2.19 6.83
N PHE A 564 19.47 1.22 6.76
CA PHE A 564 19.12 0.36 7.87
C PHE A 564 19.40 -1.10 7.48
N HIS A 565 20.24 -1.79 8.25
CA HIS A 565 20.61 -3.18 7.96
C HIS A 565 19.97 -4.11 9.00
N LEU A 566 19.14 -5.03 8.54
CA LEU A 566 18.22 -5.79 9.36
C LEU A 566 18.35 -7.29 9.10
N ASN A 567 18.25 -8.10 10.16
CA ASN A 567 17.91 -9.51 10.02
C ASN A 567 16.43 -9.62 9.61
N ALA A 568 16.16 -10.27 8.48
CA ALA A 568 14.81 -10.32 7.93
C ALA A 568 13.84 -11.20 8.75
N LEU A 569 14.34 -12.15 9.54
CA LEU A 569 13.51 -13.07 10.34
C LEU A 569 13.10 -12.46 11.68
N THR A 570 14.00 -11.71 12.33
CA THR A 570 13.79 -11.18 13.68
C THR A 570 13.54 -9.68 13.71
N GLY A 571 13.94 -8.95 12.67
CA GLY A 571 13.96 -7.48 12.68
C GLY A 571 15.05 -6.89 13.57
N SER A 572 15.99 -7.69 14.07
CA SER A 572 17.12 -7.18 14.84
C SER A 572 18.10 -6.43 13.94
N ASP A 573 18.77 -5.42 14.48
CA ASP A 573 19.84 -4.71 13.78
C ASP A 573 20.99 -5.67 13.47
N ALA A 574 21.24 -5.90 12.17
CA ALA A 574 22.32 -6.79 11.73
C ALA A 574 23.71 -6.22 12.09
N THR A 575 23.83 -4.91 12.30
CA THR A 575 25.06 -4.26 12.76
C THR A 575 25.21 -4.24 14.29
N ARG A 576 24.17 -4.64 15.03
CA ARG A 576 24.11 -4.65 16.51
C ARG A 576 24.42 -3.30 17.17
N ARG A 577 24.13 -2.19 16.48
CA ARG A 577 24.25 -0.83 17.03
C ARG A 577 23.05 -0.47 17.89
N SER A 578 21.85 -0.87 17.45
CA SER A 578 20.60 -0.69 18.19
C SER A 578 20.21 -1.93 19.00
N LYS A 579 19.66 -1.70 20.20
CA LYS A 579 18.94 -2.73 20.96
C LYS A 579 17.60 -3.04 20.28
N ASP A 580 17.02 -4.21 20.56
CA ASP A 580 15.77 -4.63 19.92
C ASP A 580 14.55 -3.80 20.33
N ASP A 581 14.50 -3.36 21.60
CA ASP A 581 13.41 -2.52 22.13
C ASP A 581 13.56 -1.03 21.80
N ALA A 582 14.65 -0.64 21.14
CA ALA A 582 14.91 0.74 20.74
C ALA A 582 14.58 0.98 19.26
N PRO A 583 14.32 2.24 18.87
CA PRO A 583 14.31 2.62 17.46
C PRO A 583 15.58 2.14 16.75
N LEU A 584 15.42 1.70 15.52
CA LEU A 584 16.51 1.21 14.70
C LEU A 584 17.30 2.39 14.18
N GLU A 585 18.55 2.56 14.61
CA GLU A 585 19.38 3.69 14.21
C GLU A 585 19.98 3.44 12.83
N GLY A 586 19.86 4.44 11.95
CA GLY A 586 20.39 4.37 10.59
C GLY A 586 21.88 4.62 10.55
N HIS A 587 22.57 3.99 9.61
CA HIS A 587 23.92 4.37 9.24
C HIS A 587 23.88 5.48 8.18
N ASP A 588 24.38 6.65 8.51
CA ASP A 588 24.53 7.77 7.57
C ASP A 588 25.56 7.39 6.49
N VAL A 589 25.13 7.35 5.22
CA VAL A 589 25.99 7.02 4.07
C VAL A 589 26.39 8.29 3.31
N ILE A 590 25.41 9.16 3.04
CA ILE A 590 25.60 10.41 2.31
C ILE A 590 25.00 11.55 3.14
N GLN A 591 25.80 12.59 3.40
CA GLN A 591 25.34 13.86 3.94
C GLN A 591 24.72 14.67 2.80
N GLY A 592 23.47 14.35 2.45
CA GLY A 592 22.80 14.89 1.28
C GLY A 592 21.87 13.89 0.58
N PRO A 593 21.30 14.29 -0.57
CA PRO A 593 20.35 13.47 -1.31
C PRO A 593 21.02 12.34 -2.08
N LEU A 594 20.45 11.15 -1.96
CA LEU A 594 20.69 10.04 -2.87
C LEU A 594 20.24 10.40 -4.30
N VAL A 595 21.17 10.33 -5.25
CA VAL A 595 20.84 10.40 -6.68
C VAL A 595 20.34 9.04 -7.16
N GLU A 596 21.11 7.99 -6.88
CA GLU A 596 20.76 6.63 -7.28
C GLU A 596 21.51 5.58 -6.45
N SER A 597 20.96 4.36 -6.34
CA SER A 597 21.65 3.21 -5.75
C SER A 597 21.38 1.89 -6.48
N PHE A 598 22.32 0.95 -6.38
CA PHE A 598 22.22 -0.37 -7.01
C PHE A 598 22.78 -1.46 -6.10
N LEU A 599 22.22 -2.67 -6.23
CA LEU A 599 22.78 -3.88 -5.65
C LEU A 599 23.67 -4.57 -6.68
N LEU A 600 24.96 -4.68 -6.37
CA LEU A 600 25.92 -5.49 -7.11
C LEU A 600 25.91 -6.90 -6.53
N ASN A 601 25.40 -7.87 -7.31
CA ASN A 601 25.43 -9.28 -6.96
C ASN A 601 26.72 -9.91 -7.48
N ALA A 602 27.80 -9.80 -6.71
CA ALA A 602 29.07 -10.50 -6.93
C ALA A 602 29.23 -11.65 -5.91
N GLU A 603 30.46 -12.10 -5.64
CA GLU A 603 30.75 -13.06 -4.55
C GLU A 603 30.24 -12.52 -3.20
N GLN A 604 30.42 -11.22 -2.98
CA GLN A 604 29.76 -10.45 -1.93
C GLN A 604 28.71 -9.52 -2.54
N LYS A 605 27.52 -9.44 -1.94
CA LYS A 605 26.50 -8.47 -2.34
C LYS A 605 26.84 -7.08 -1.78
N ILE A 606 26.99 -6.09 -2.66
CA ILE A 606 27.43 -4.73 -2.31
C ILE A 606 26.38 -3.73 -2.78
N VAL A 607 25.94 -2.85 -1.90
CA VAL A 607 25.09 -1.71 -2.25
C VAL A 607 25.96 -0.52 -2.61
N ILE A 608 25.79 0.01 -3.81
CA ILE A 608 26.50 1.17 -4.35
C ILE A 608 25.54 2.36 -4.31
N PHE A 609 26.00 3.50 -3.80
CA PHE A 609 25.23 4.75 -3.73
C PHE A 609 25.96 5.87 -4.48
N PHE A 610 25.19 6.78 -5.07
CA PHE A 610 25.69 7.98 -5.71
C PHE A 610 25.11 9.23 -5.05
N ASP A 611 25.99 10.15 -4.64
CA ASP A 611 25.61 11.47 -4.16
C ASP A 611 25.34 12.46 -5.31
N GLU A 612 25.01 13.70 -4.97
CA GLU A 612 24.74 14.78 -5.93
C GLU A 612 25.95 15.13 -6.82
N TYR A 613 27.16 14.81 -6.36
CA TYR A 613 28.41 14.96 -7.12
C TYR A 613 28.79 13.70 -7.88
N LEU A 614 27.92 12.68 -7.90
CA LEU A 614 28.11 11.38 -8.53
C LEU A 614 29.33 10.60 -7.99
N GLN A 615 29.70 10.82 -6.74
CA GLN A 615 30.70 10.03 -6.04
C GLN A 615 30.08 8.71 -5.56
N ALA A 616 30.80 7.61 -5.75
CA ALA A 616 30.37 6.28 -5.34
C ALA A 616 30.69 6.01 -3.87
N TYR A 617 29.69 5.58 -3.10
CA TYR A 617 29.80 5.06 -1.74
C TYR A 617 29.41 3.58 -1.75
N LEU A 618 30.09 2.77 -0.94
CA LEU A 618 29.89 1.33 -0.90
C LEU A 618 29.40 0.90 0.48
N TYR A 619 28.48 -0.06 0.50
CA TYR A 619 28.10 -0.76 1.72
C TYR A 619 28.05 -2.28 1.47
N PRO A 620 28.75 -3.10 2.27
CA PRO A 620 29.65 -2.70 3.37
C PRO A 620 30.96 -2.08 2.84
N ASP A 621 31.49 -1.07 3.54
CA ASP A 621 32.75 -0.40 3.16
C ASP A 621 33.97 -1.20 3.63
N THR A 622 34.27 -2.32 2.96
CA THR A 622 35.42 -3.19 3.24
C THR A 622 36.45 -3.12 2.11
N SER A 623 37.69 -3.56 2.39
CA SER A 623 38.74 -3.65 1.37
C SER A 623 38.37 -4.61 0.25
N GLU A 624 37.77 -5.76 0.60
CA GLU A 624 37.29 -6.77 -0.35
C GLU A 624 36.18 -6.20 -1.26
N ALA A 625 35.19 -5.51 -0.67
CA ALA A 625 34.13 -4.86 -1.46
C ALA A 625 34.68 -3.81 -2.44
N LYS A 626 35.71 -3.05 -2.04
CA LYS A 626 36.40 -2.08 -2.92
C LYS A 626 37.12 -2.75 -4.08
N GLU A 627 37.77 -3.89 -3.84
CA GLU A 627 38.47 -4.66 -4.89
C GLU A 627 37.47 -5.25 -5.90
N ILE A 628 36.39 -5.87 -5.42
CA ILE A 628 35.31 -6.41 -6.26
C ILE A 628 34.67 -5.28 -7.08
N PHE A 629 34.36 -4.15 -6.45
CA PHE A 629 33.79 -3.00 -7.14
C PHE A 629 34.74 -2.45 -8.20
N ALA A 630 36.03 -2.30 -7.91
CA ALA A 630 37.03 -1.81 -8.86
C ALA A 630 37.15 -2.69 -10.12
N ALA A 631 36.98 -4.01 -9.98
CA ALA A 631 37.01 -4.94 -11.10
C ALA A 631 35.80 -4.80 -12.04
N VAL A 632 34.60 -4.52 -11.49
CA VAL A 632 33.34 -4.50 -12.26
C VAL A 632 32.93 -3.09 -12.69
N ALA A 633 33.34 -2.05 -11.97
CA ALA A 633 32.93 -0.66 -12.17
C ALA A 633 32.99 -0.15 -13.64
N PRO A 634 34.02 -0.46 -14.46
CA PRO A 634 34.05 -0.03 -15.87
C PRO A 634 32.94 -0.62 -16.75
N THR A 635 32.33 -1.73 -16.31
CA THR A 635 31.23 -2.40 -17.03
C THR A 635 29.85 -1.95 -16.57
N LEU A 636 29.78 -1.19 -15.47
CA LEU A 636 28.54 -0.67 -14.92
C LEU A 636 28.19 0.65 -15.60
N SER A 637 26.95 0.74 -16.06
CA SER A 637 26.34 2.01 -16.42
C SER A 637 24.95 2.14 -15.85
N PHE A 638 24.52 3.39 -15.72
CA PHE A 638 23.17 3.71 -15.32
C PHE A 638 22.70 5.03 -15.94
N PRO A 639 21.42 5.10 -16.34
CA PRO A 639 20.83 6.33 -16.85
C PRO A 639 20.36 7.23 -15.70
N LEU A 640 20.54 8.53 -15.85
CA LEU A 640 19.93 9.55 -15.00
C LEU A 640 19.12 10.52 -15.86
N ARG A 641 18.04 11.04 -15.29
CA ARG A 641 17.31 12.18 -15.86
C ARG A 641 18.06 13.47 -15.51
N THR A 642 18.21 14.35 -16.49
CA THR A 642 18.84 15.66 -16.28
C THR A 642 18.11 16.75 -17.07
N SER A 643 18.33 17.99 -16.67
CA SER A 643 17.84 19.19 -17.34
C SER A 643 19.04 20.07 -17.61
N VAL A 644 19.40 20.26 -18.88
CA VAL A 644 20.50 21.13 -19.30
C VAL A 644 19.93 22.19 -20.24
N GLU A 645 20.05 23.47 -19.87
CA GLU A 645 19.55 24.61 -20.66
C GLU A 645 18.05 24.48 -21.01
N ASP A 646 17.20 24.20 -20.01
CA ASP A 646 15.76 23.93 -20.15
C ASP A 646 15.35 22.75 -21.05
N ARG A 647 16.31 22.00 -21.59
CA ARG A 647 16.04 20.75 -22.33
C ARG A 647 16.20 19.55 -21.40
N LYS A 648 15.11 18.80 -21.24
CA LYS A 648 15.11 17.52 -20.53
C LYS A 648 15.86 16.47 -21.38
N ARG A 649 16.78 15.75 -20.74
CA ARG A 649 17.60 14.71 -21.39
C ARG A 649 17.71 13.48 -20.48
N VAL A 650 17.98 12.35 -21.08
CA VAL A 650 18.45 11.15 -20.37
C VAL A 650 19.94 11.00 -20.65
N ILE A 651 20.76 10.98 -19.61
CA ILE A 651 22.21 10.83 -19.72
C ILE A 651 22.64 9.52 -19.08
N GLY A 652 23.37 8.70 -19.82
CA GLY A 652 24.04 7.53 -19.27
C GLY A 652 25.35 7.90 -18.62
N HIS A 653 25.60 7.31 -17.47
CA HIS A 653 26.83 7.47 -16.72
C HIS A 653 27.57 6.14 -16.62
N GLN A 654 28.90 6.20 -16.68
CA GLN A 654 29.79 5.09 -16.34
C GLN A 654 30.67 5.47 -15.16
N ILE A 655 31.20 4.47 -14.47
CA ILE A 655 31.99 4.68 -13.25
C ILE A 655 33.48 4.66 -13.61
N ALA A 656 34.17 5.76 -13.35
CA ALA A 656 35.62 5.81 -13.40
C ALA A 656 36.19 5.46 -12.02
N VAL A 657 36.96 4.37 -11.96
CA VAL A 657 37.64 3.95 -10.73
C VAL A 657 38.84 4.87 -10.49
N SER A 658 38.84 5.58 -9.37
CA SER A 658 39.99 6.38 -8.96
C SER A 658 41.05 5.51 -8.30
N LYS A 659 42.32 5.73 -8.62
CA LYS A 659 43.46 5.07 -7.95
C LYS A 659 43.90 5.94 -6.77
N GLY A 660 43.74 5.47 -5.54
CA GLY A 660 44.17 6.16 -4.31
C GLY A 660 43.04 6.34 -3.28
N HIS A 661 43.15 7.36 -2.42
CA HIS A 661 42.15 7.68 -1.38
C HIS A 661 40.92 8.47 -1.89
N HIS A 662 40.85 8.76 -3.19
CA HIS A 662 39.71 9.48 -3.78
C HIS A 662 38.58 8.51 -4.10
N LYS A 663 37.34 8.93 -3.87
CA LYS A 663 36.15 8.14 -4.24
C LYS A 663 36.06 7.97 -5.76
N SER A 664 35.48 6.86 -6.20
CA SER A 664 35.20 6.65 -7.63
C SER A 664 34.09 7.58 -8.08
N LEU A 665 34.20 8.12 -9.31
CA LEU A 665 33.30 9.15 -9.82
C LEU A 665 32.55 8.63 -11.04
N ALA A 666 31.25 8.84 -11.10
CA ALA A 666 30.49 8.58 -12.32
C ALA A 666 30.59 9.77 -13.28
N HIS A 667 30.85 9.48 -14.56
CA HIS A 667 31.01 10.47 -15.62
C HIS A 667 30.03 10.17 -16.75
N PRO A 668 29.49 11.20 -17.42
CA PRO A 668 28.52 11.02 -18.50
C PRO A 668 29.19 10.46 -19.76
N THR A 669 28.55 9.47 -20.39
CA THR A 669 29.09 8.79 -21.58
C THR A 669 28.23 8.95 -22.83
N TRP A 670 26.92 9.10 -22.67
CA TRP A 670 25.99 9.37 -23.77
C TRP A 670 24.83 10.22 -23.28
N SER A 671 24.19 10.94 -24.21
CA SER A 671 23.01 11.78 -23.92
C SER A 671 21.96 11.56 -24.99
N LEU A 672 20.74 11.23 -24.57
CA LEU A 672 19.55 11.21 -25.40
C LEU A 672 18.81 12.54 -25.22
N ALA A 673 18.76 13.34 -26.29
CA ALA A 673 17.93 14.53 -26.33
C ALA A 673 16.49 14.14 -26.67
N LEU A 674 15.54 14.53 -25.81
CA LEU A 674 14.12 14.37 -26.09
C LEU A 674 13.61 15.49 -27.01
N PRO A 675 12.54 15.25 -27.78
CA PRO A 675 11.89 16.29 -28.55
C PRO A 675 11.47 17.49 -27.66
N PRO A 676 11.39 18.72 -28.20
CA PRO A 676 10.96 19.89 -27.43
C PRO A 676 9.60 19.68 -26.77
N GLY A 677 9.48 20.11 -25.50
CA GLY A 677 8.26 20.00 -24.69
C GLY A 677 7.96 18.58 -24.18
N GLU A 678 8.89 17.64 -24.31
CA GLU A 678 8.77 16.28 -23.81
C GLU A 678 9.60 16.06 -22.54
N GLU A 679 8.97 15.47 -21.53
CA GLU A 679 9.52 15.33 -20.19
C GLU A 679 9.55 13.87 -19.75
N VAL A 680 10.65 13.46 -19.10
CA VAL A 680 10.79 12.12 -18.51
C VAL A 680 9.92 11.99 -17.27
N GLN A 681 8.97 11.06 -17.31
CA GLN A 681 8.13 10.70 -16.18
C GLN A 681 8.82 9.66 -15.30
N MET A 682 9.37 8.59 -15.90
CA MET A 682 9.93 7.46 -15.16
C MET A 682 11.01 6.71 -15.95
N LEU A 683 12.01 6.20 -15.24
CA LEU A 683 13.00 5.24 -15.73
C LEU A 683 12.71 3.89 -15.06
N LEU A 684 12.41 2.87 -15.84
CA LEU A 684 12.04 1.54 -15.35
C LEU A 684 13.07 0.50 -15.80
N PRO A 685 13.80 -0.14 -14.87
CA PRO A 685 14.72 -1.21 -15.23
C PRO A 685 13.95 -2.44 -15.72
N ARG A 686 14.55 -3.20 -16.64
CA ARG A 686 14.04 -4.54 -16.99
C ARG A 686 14.09 -5.44 -15.75
N VAL A 687 12.99 -6.16 -15.48
CA VAL A 687 12.92 -7.18 -14.42
C VAL A 687 13.96 -8.26 -14.73
N ARG A 688 14.90 -8.44 -13.80
CA ARG A 688 15.98 -9.43 -13.92
C ARG A 688 15.51 -10.77 -13.35
N GLY A 689 15.96 -11.86 -13.95
CA GLY A 689 15.66 -13.22 -13.52
C GLY A 689 16.30 -14.24 -14.44
N PRO A 690 16.30 -15.52 -14.04
CA PRO A 690 16.79 -16.61 -14.88
C PRO A 690 15.92 -16.74 -16.13
N VAL A 691 16.57 -17.10 -17.25
CA VAL A 691 15.93 -17.34 -18.53
C VAL A 691 16.27 -18.77 -18.96
N ALA A 692 15.32 -19.70 -18.83
CA ALA A 692 15.58 -21.11 -19.15
C ALA A 692 15.73 -21.35 -20.66
N SER A 693 14.90 -20.70 -21.48
CA SER A 693 14.96 -20.82 -22.93
C SER A 693 15.42 -19.54 -23.61
N ILE A 694 16.56 -19.64 -24.31
CA ILE A 694 17.16 -18.57 -25.10
C ILE A 694 16.49 -18.35 -26.47
N GLY A 695 15.62 -19.25 -26.89
CA GLY A 695 14.92 -19.18 -28.18
C GLY A 695 13.53 -19.79 -28.13
N LYS A 696 12.72 -19.49 -29.14
CA LYS A 696 11.40 -20.07 -29.37
C LYS A 696 11.48 -20.92 -30.63
N VAL A 697 11.26 -22.22 -30.48
CA VAL A 697 11.18 -23.16 -31.61
C VAL A 697 9.83 -22.98 -32.30
N LEU A 698 9.86 -22.86 -33.63
CA LEU A 698 8.72 -22.72 -34.52
C LEU A 698 8.19 -24.10 -34.96
N GLY A 699 6.96 -24.16 -35.50
CA GLY A 699 6.37 -25.44 -35.95
C GLY A 699 7.20 -26.14 -37.04
N ASN A 700 7.91 -25.36 -37.86
CA ASN A 700 8.84 -25.89 -38.87
C ASN A 700 10.23 -26.28 -38.32
N ARG A 701 10.41 -26.32 -36.99
CA ARG A 701 11.65 -26.62 -36.26
C ARG A 701 12.79 -25.60 -36.39
N THR A 702 12.55 -24.46 -37.04
CA THR A 702 13.47 -23.31 -36.98
C THR A 702 13.30 -22.57 -35.65
N THR A 703 14.28 -21.75 -35.26
CA THR A 703 14.33 -21.10 -33.95
C THR A 703 14.38 -19.59 -34.08
N LEU A 704 13.50 -18.90 -33.37
CA LEU A 704 13.62 -17.46 -33.11
C LEU A 704 14.41 -17.26 -31.81
N TYR A 705 15.64 -16.77 -31.91
CA TYR A 705 16.44 -16.45 -30.73
C TYR A 705 15.94 -15.17 -30.05
N LYS A 706 15.77 -15.20 -28.73
CA LYS A 706 15.26 -14.05 -27.97
C LYS A 706 16.33 -12.97 -27.86
N TYR A 707 15.96 -11.70 -28.03
CA TYR A 707 16.88 -10.59 -27.76
C TYR A 707 16.92 -10.31 -26.24
N LEU A 708 18.04 -10.66 -25.59
CA LEU A 708 18.17 -10.76 -24.13
C LEU A 708 19.19 -9.77 -23.54
N ASN A 709 19.42 -8.62 -24.17
CA ASN A 709 20.37 -7.61 -23.67
C ASN A 709 20.04 -7.17 -22.22
N PRO A 710 20.93 -7.44 -21.23
CA PRO A 710 20.66 -7.18 -19.80
C PRO A 710 20.69 -5.70 -19.40
N ARG A 711 21.13 -4.83 -20.32
CA ARG A 711 21.34 -3.40 -20.10
C ARG A 711 20.14 -2.57 -20.58
N LEU A 712 19.08 -3.23 -21.04
CA LEU A 712 17.87 -2.54 -21.49
C LEU A 712 17.07 -1.98 -20.31
N PHE A 713 16.51 -0.80 -20.50
CA PHE A 713 15.57 -0.15 -19.59
C PHE A 713 14.52 0.61 -20.39
N THR A 714 13.38 0.87 -19.76
CA THR A 714 12.26 1.60 -20.35
C THR A 714 12.23 3.03 -19.82
N VAL A 715 11.99 3.99 -20.71
CA VAL A 715 11.77 5.41 -20.38
C VAL A 715 10.37 5.78 -20.78
N LEU A 716 9.60 6.27 -19.82
CA LEU A 716 8.28 6.84 -20.06
C LEU A 716 8.39 8.35 -20.08
N THR A 717 7.82 8.97 -21.12
CA THR A 717 7.82 10.42 -21.30
C THR A 717 6.41 10.96 -21.48
N ALA A 718 6.23 12.26 -21.22
CA ALA A 718 5.01 13.00 -21.48
C ALA A 718 5.34 14.26 -22.28
N ALA A 719 4.54 14.55 -23.30
CA ALA A 719 4.59 15.79 -24.08
C ALA A 719 3.25 16.52 -23.93
N PRO A 720 3.05 17.31 -22.86
CA PRO A 720 1.77 17.95 -22.54
C PRO A 720 1.22 18.81 -23.68
N ALA A 721 2.10 19.60 -24.32
CA ALA A 721 1.72 20.47 -25.44
C ALA A 721 1.18 19.71 -26.66
N ARG A 722 1.67 18.47 -26.88
CA ARG A 722 1.21 17.59 -27.96
C ARG A 722 0.11 16.62 -27.51
N SER A 723 -0.19 16.56 -26.21
CA SER A 723 -1.06 15.52 -25.62
C SER A 723 -0.63 14.10 -26.03
N MET A 724 0.68 13.83 -25.96
CA MET A 724 1.28 12.53 -26.30
C MET A 724 2.16 12.02 -25.15
N CYS A 725 2.37 10.71 -25.10
CA CYS A 725 3.26 10.01 -24.19
C CYS A 725 4.21 9.13 -25.00
N GLY A 726 5.49 9.15 -24.68
CA GLY A 726 6.50 8.31 -25.33
C GLY A 726 6.84 7.10 -24.46
N ILE A 727 7.09 5.97 -25.11
CA ILE A 727 7.61 4.75 -24.52
C ILE A 727 8.88 4.39 -25.28
N TYR A 728 10.03 4.57 -24.64
CA TYR A 728 11.33 4.22 -25.22
C TYR A 728 11.92 3.01 -24.51
N VAL A 729 12.48 2.05 -25.25
CA VAL A 729 13.38 1.04 -24.70
C VAL A 729 14.79 1.36 -25.16
N LEU A 730 15.71 1.51 -24.22
CA LEU A 730 17.05 2.03 -24.45
C LEU A 730 18.11 1.09 -23.87
N ASP A 731 19.28 1.01 -24.51
CA ASP A 731 20.47 0.39 -23.93
C ASP A 731 21.17 1.41 -22.99
N SER A 732 21.33 1.05 -21.71
CA SER A 732 21.96 1.92 -20.69
C SER A 732 23.46 2.18 -20.91
N MET A 733 24.17 1.39 -21.71
CA MET A 733 25.59 1.59 -22.01
C MET A 733 25.82 2.51 -23.21
N LYS A 734 24.99 2.38 -24.27
CA LYS A 734 25.17 3.12 -25.55
C LYS A 734 24.15 4.23 -25.79
N GLY A 735 23.01 4.21 -25.09
CA GLY A 735 21.89 5.12 -25.35
C GLY A 735 21.13 4.82 -26.65
N THR A 736 21.32 3.64 -27.24
CA THR A 736 20.62 3.25 -28.47
C THR A 736 19.15 2.97 -28.17
N VAL A 737 18.26 3.60 -28.93
CA VAL A 737 16.81 3.33 -28.88
C VAL A 737 16.54 2.01 -29.60
N VAL A 738 16.06 1.02 -28.87
CA VAL A 738 15.68 -0.31 -29.37
C VAL A 738 14.19 -0.38 -29.72
N TYR A 739 13.37 0.42 -29.06
CA TYR A 739 11.95 0.52 -29.34
C TYR A 739 11.46 1.93 -29.00
N HIS A 740 10.56 2.46 -29.81
CA HIS A 740 9.90 3.74 -29.59
C HIS A 740 8.43 3.63 -29.99
N ALA A 741 7.54 4.03 -29.10
CA ALA A 741 6.12 4.18 -29.39
C ALA A 741 5.62 5.51 -28.83
N GLU A 742 4.72 6.16 -29.57
CA GLU A 742 4.01 7.36 -29.11
C GLU A 742 2.52 7.04 -29.00
N VAL A 743 1.95 7.28 -27.82
CA VAL A 743 0.54 7.07 -27.54
C VAL A 743 -0.10 8.39 -27.11
N LYS A 744 -1.39 8.59 -27.41
CA LYS A 744 -2.09 9.80 -26.99
C LYS A 744 -2.21 9.84 -25.46
N ALA A 745 -1.96 11.01 -24.89
CA ALA A 745 -2.24 11.29 -23.49
C ALA A 745 -3.76 11.34 -23.28
N ASN A 746 -4.22 10.95 -22.10
CA ASN A 746 -5.61 11.10 -21.72
C ASN A 746 -5.86 12.55 -21.21
N LEU A 747 -7.11 12.91 -20.93
CA LEU A 747 -7.46 14.23 -20.37
C LEU A 747 -6.76 14.56 -19.04
N ARG A 748 -6.23 13.55 -18.35
CA ARG A 748 -5.49 13.64 -17.08
C ARG A 748 -3.96 13.51 -17.26
N GLY A 749 -3.46 13.56 -18.50
CA GLY A 749 -2.04 13.41 -18.84
C GLY A 749 -1.62 11.98 -19.20
N CYS A 750 -0.34 11.68 -18.97
CA CYS A 750 0.25 10.39 -19.32
C CYS A 750 0.11 9.36 -18.19
N ASN A 751 -0.85 8.45 -18.33
CA ASN A 751 -1.01 7.30 -17.44
C ASN A 751 -0.67 6.00 -18.18
N VAL A 752 0.61 5.79 -18.45
CA VAL A 752 1.14 4.57 -19.06
C VAL A 752 1.73 3.68 -17.97
N LYS A 753 1.35 2.41 -17.94
CA LYS A 753 1.95 1.39 -17.06
C LYS A 753 2.69 0.37 -17.92
N THR A 754 3.86 -0.09 -17.48
CA THR A 754 4.69 -1.00 -18.27
C THR A 754 5.42 -2.01 -17.40
N SER A 755 5.67 -3.20 -17.95
CA SER A 755 6.55 -4.22 -17.38
C SER A 755 7.36 -4.82 -18.50
N PHE A 756 8.65 -4.98 -18.24
CA PHE A 756 9.60 -5.55 -19.18
C PHE A 756 10.37 -6.68 -18.51
N VAL A 757 10.21 -7.90 -19.01
CA VAL A 757 10.91 -9.10 -18.52
C VAL A 757 11.45 -9.90 -19.69
N GLU A 758 12.65 -10.46 -19.58
CA GLU A 758 13.33 -11.17 -20.67
C GLU A 758 13.43 -10.33 -21.97
N ASN A 759 12.66 -10.73 -22.99
CA ASN A 759 12.51 -10.12 -24.30
C ASN A 759 11.08 -9.61 -24.53
N TRP A 760 10.26 -9.53 -23.48
CA TRP A 760 8.82 -9.27 -23.56
C TRP A 760 8.45 -8.01 -22.79
N LEU A 761 8.05 -6.97 -23.53
CA LEU A 761 7.55 -5.70 -23.03
C LEU A 761 6.02 -5.70 -23.14
N VAL A 762 5.35 -5.33 -22.06
CA VAL A 762 3.91 -5.05 -22.08
C VAL A 762 3.67 -3.67 -21.51
N TYR A 763 2.87 -2.87 -22.21
CA TYR A 763 2.41 -1.59 -21.70
C TYR A 763 0.91 -1.39 -21.89
N HIS A 764 0.30 -0.63 -20.98
CA HIS A 764 -1.11 -0.27 -20.99
C HIS A 764 -1.26 1.23 -21.03
N TYR A 765 -2.23 1.69 -21.80
CA TYR A 765 -2.59 3.10 -21.91
C TYR A 765 -4.09 3.27 -22.22
N PHE A 766 -4.57 4.50 -22.14
CA PHE A 766 -5.93 4.86 -22.52
C PHE A 766 -5.94 5.58 -23.87
N GLU A 767 -6.75 5.10 -24.80
CA GLU A 767 -6.95 5.73 -26.11
C GLU A 767 -8.20 6.63 -26.09
N GLY A 768 -8.00 7.93 -26.30
CA GLY A 768 -9.05 8.94 -26.38
C GLY A 768 -9.69 9.07 -27.77
N GLU A 769 -10.75 9.87 -27.86
CA GLU A 769 -11.51 10.11 -29.09
C GLU A 769 -10.70 10.92 -30.12
N VAL A 770 -10.82 10.57 -31.40
CA VAL A 770 -10.13 11.28 -32.50
C VAL A 770 -10.90 12.54 -32.86
N ALA A 771 -10.31 13.72 -32.60
CA ALA A 771 -10.78 14.97 -33.19
C ALA A 771 -10.43 14.99 -34.69
N GLY A 772 -11.41 14.71 -35.56
CA GLY A 772 -11.39 15.10 -36.98
C GLY A 772 -10.72 14.16 -38.00
N GLY A 773 -11.11 12.89 -38.09
CA GLY A 773 -10.64 12.02 -39.20
C GLY A 773 -11.49 10.77 -39.42
N THR A 774 -11.69 10.40 -40.68
CA THR A 774 -12.68 9.46 -41.26
C THR A 774 -12.48 7.95 -40.97
N ALA A 775 -11.83 7.59 -39.86
CA ALA A 775 -11.80 6.22 -39.36
C ALA A 775 -11.86 6.23 -37.82
N GLY A 776 -13.05 5.99 -37.27
CA GLY A 776 -13.32 6.03 -35.84
C GLY A 776 -12.58 4.92 -35.09
N GLY A 777 -11.48 5.26 -34.42
CA GLY A 777 -10.90 4.43 -33.37
C GLY A 777 -11.84 4.41 -32.16
N ALA A 778 -12.18 3.23 -31.65
CA ALA A 778 -13.01 3.09 -30.45
C ALA A 778 -12.23 3.56 -29.21
N LYS A 779 -12.82 4.49 -28.46
CA LYS A 779 -12.33 4.93 -27.14
C LYS A 779 -12.24 3.71 -26.20
N GLY A 780 -11.12 3.56 -25.51
CA GLY A 780 -10.95 2.45 -24.58
C GLY A 780 -9.52 2.28 -24.09
N TYR A 781 -9.35 1.38 -23.12
CA TYR A 781 -8.02 1.00 -22.66
C TYR A 781 -7.40 0.00 -23.63
N ARG A 782 -6.08 0.15 -23.82
CA ARG A 782 -5.28 -0.68 -24.69
C ARG A 782 -4.17 -1.33 -23.88
N MET A 783 -3.89 -2.59 -24.18
CA MET A 783 -2.73 -3.33 -23.70
C MET A 783 -1.92 -3.77 -24.91
N VAL A 784 -0.67 -3.34 -25.01
CA VAL A 784 0.22 -3.66 -26.12
C VAL A 784 1.30 -4.60 -25.62
N SER A 785 1.54 -5.64 -26.41
CA SER A 785 2.55 -6.66 -26.16
C SER A 785 3.59 -6.63 -27.27
N VAL A 786 4.87 -6.55 -26.88
CA VAL A 786 6.02 -6.47 -27.79
C VAL A 786 7.03 -7.53 -27.41
N GLU A 787 7.46 -8.35 -28.37
CA GLU A 787 8.51 -9.35 -28.17
C GLU A 787 9.69 -9.11 -29.10
N PHE A 788 10.91 -9.05 -28.53
CA PHE A 788 12.16 -8.79 -29.25
C PHE A 788 12.91 -10.09 -29.57
N TYR A 789 13.43 -10.21 -30.79
CA TYR A 789 14.14 -11.38 -31.29
C TYR A 789 15.45 -10.98 -31.98
N GLU A 790 16.47 -11.81 -31.89
CA GLU A 790 17.77 -11.62 -32.55
C GLU A 790 17.66 -11.81 -34.06
N GLY A 791 18.53 -11.12 -34.81
CA GLY A 791 18.59 -11.23 -36.27
C GLY A 791 17.42 -10.57 -36.98
N GLN A 792 17.38 -10.70 -38.30
CA GLN A 792 16.22 -10.32 -39.13
C GLN A 792 15.42 -11.53 -39.59
N LYS A 793 15.97 -12.74 -39.45
CA LYS A 793 15.37 -14.00 -39.89
C LYS A 793 15.41 -15.05 -38.79
N VAL A 794 14.69 -16.14 -39.02
CA VAL A 794 14.76 -17.37 -38.22
C VAL A 794 16.17 -17.96 -38.27
N ASP A 795 16.58 -18.66 -37.22
CA ASP A 795 17.88 -19.31 -37.03
C ASP A 795 19.11 -18.39 -37.03
N GLU A 796 18.92 -17.07 -36.89
CA GLU A 796 20.01 -16.10 -36.73
C GLU A 796 20.28 -15.82 -35.24
N LYS A 797 21.46 -16.24 -34.74
CA LYS A 797 21.88 -16.01 -33.35
C LYS A 797 23.00 -14.97 -33.27
N THR A 798 22.73 -13.82 -32.65
CA THR A 798 23.69 -12.74 -32.42
C THR A 798 24.30 -12.76 -31.02
N LYS A 799 23.80 -13.63 -30.12
CA LYS A 799 24.26 -13.75 -28.72
C LYS A 799 24.12 -12.45 -27.94
N SER A 800 22.95 -11.81 -28.05
CA SER A 800 22.63 -10.50 -27.47
C SER A 800 22.82 -10.40 -25.94
N SER A 801 22.82 -11.53 -25.22
CA SER A 801 23.08 -11.57 -23.78
C SER A 801 24.56 -11.42 -23.40
N GLU A 802 25.47 -11.87 -24.26
CA GLU A 802 26.92 -11.94 -24.00
C GLU A 802 27.70 -10.87 -24.77
N ILE A 803 27.11 -10.32 -25.83
CA ILE A 803 27.78 -9.38 -26.71
C ILE A 803 28.07 -8.04 -26.01
N SER A 804 29.18 -7.42 -26.40
CA SER A 804 29.48 -6.05 -25.99
C SER A 804 28.42 -5.09 -26.53
N SER A 805 27.95 -4.16 -25.69
CA SER A 805 26.99 -3.11 -26.10
C SER A 805 27.55 -2.19 -27.20
N PHE A 806 28.87 -2.20 -27.40
CA PHE A 806 29.52 -1.41 -28.46
C PHE A 806 29.60 -2.16 -29.80
N SER A 807 29.22 -3.44 -29.86
CA SER A 807 29.14 -4.16 -31.13
C SER A 807 28.00 -3.62 -32.00
N ASN A 808 28.22 -3.58 -33.32
CA ASN A 808 27.18 -3.25 -34.28
C ASN A 808 26.11 -4.35 -34.38
N ASP A 809 26.39 -5.58 -33.96
CA ASP A 809 25.37 -6.64 -33.99
C ASP A 809 24.25 -6.42 -32.96
N THR A 810 24.43 -5.48 -32.02
CA THR A 810 23.40 -5.12 -31.03
C THR A 810 22.16 -4.46 -31.65
N ILE A 811 22.30 -3.91 -32.86
CA ILE A 811 21.19 -3.35 -33.65
C ILE A 811 20.56 -4.37 -34.59
N ASN A 812 21.09 -5.60 -34.67
CA ASN A 812 20.52 -6.67 -35.47
C ASN A 812 19.48 -7.46 -34.67
N TYR A 813 18.28 -6.87 -34.58
CA TYR A 813 17.11 -7.47 -33.95
C TYR A 813 15.85 -7.09 -34.74
N HIS A 814 14.77 -7.83 -34.50
CA HIS A 814 13.43 -7.46 -34.93
C HIS A 814 12.45 -7.66 -33.78
N TYR A 815 11.24 -7.11 -33.89
CA TYR A 815 10.21 -7.28 -32.87
C TYR A 815 8.86 -7.58 -33.50
N TYR A 816 8.03 -8.28 -32.74
CA TYR A 816 6.60 -8.45 -33.02
C TYR A 816 5.80 -7.62 -32.04
N GLU A 817 4.79 -6.91 -32.54
CA GLU A 817 3.91 -6.06 -31.73
C GLU A 817 2.44 -6.34 -32.04
N LYS A 818 1.63 -6.41 -30.98
CA LYS A 818 0.15 -6.40 -31.07
C LYS A 818 -0.47 -5.60 -29.94
N SER A 819 -1.51 -4.85 -30.29
CA SER A 819 -2.37 -4.14 -29.35
C SER A 819 -3.63 -4.95 -29.07
N PHE A 820 -4.13 -4.91 -27.84
CA PHE A 820 -5.37 -5.54 -27.40
C PHE A 820 -6.26 -4.51 -26.71
N VAL A 821 -7.58 -4.61 -26.87
CA VAL A 821 -8.58 -3.87 -26.09
C VAL A 821 -8.66 -4.48 -24.70
N PHE A 822 -8.53 -3.63 -23.68
CA PHE A 822 -8.66 -4.01 -22.29
C PHE A 822 -9.86 -3.28 -21.66
N PRO A 823 -10.69 -3.94 -20.83
CA PRO A 823 -11.95 -3.37 -20.36
C PRO A 823 -11.83 -2.31 -19.25
N TYR A 824 -10.72 -2.30 -18.50
CA TYR A 824 -10.58 -1.47 -17.30
C TYR A 824 -9.30 -0.63 -17.27
N ASP A 825 -9.26 0.39 -16.43
CA ASP A 825 -8.00 1.02 -16.06
C ASP A 825 -7.22 0.11 -15.10
N ILE A 826 -5.89 0.21 -15.15
CA ILE A 826 -5.02 -0.56 -14.26
C ILE A 826 -4.22 0.36 -13.36
N SER A 827 -4.08 -0.05 -12.10
CA SER A 827 -3.28 0.68 -11.12
C SER A 827 -1.84 0.19 -11.10
N ALA A 828 -1.65 -1.14 -11.20
CA ALA A 828 -0.34 -1.79 -11.17
C ALA A 828 -0.34 -3.04 -12.05
N LEU A 829 0.85 -3.41 -12.54
CA LEU A 829 1.07 -4.66 -13.24
C LEU A 829 2.48 -5.19 -12.98
N ALA A 830 2.63 -6.51 -12.96
CA ALA A 830 3.91 -7.19 -12.78
C ALA A 830 3.89 -8.55 -13.47
N THR A 831 5.06 -9.14 -13.71
CA THR A 831 5.16 -10.50 -14.26
C THR A 831 5.51 -11.50 -13.17
N THR A 832 5.07 -12.76 -13.31
CA THR A 832 5.42 -13.82 -12.38
C THR A 832 6.91 -14.20 -12.47
N SER A 833 7.48 -14.60 -11.34
CA SER A 833 8.89 -14.98 -11.21
C SER A 833 9.02 -16.35 -10.55
N THR A 834 9.87 -17.20 -11.11
CA THR A 834 10.17 -18.55 -10.63
C THR A 834 11.67 -18.79 -10.60
N LYS A 835 12.09 -19.84 -9.88
CA LYS A 835 13.49 -20.08 -9.49
C LYS A 835 14.42 -20.28 -10.67
N PHE A 836 13.94 -20.89 -11.75
CA PHE A 836 14.72 -21.21 -12.95
C PHE A 836 14.15 -20.58 -14.23
N GLY A 837 12.96 -19.96 -14.17
CA GLY A 837 12.34 -19.33 -15.33
C GLY A 837 11.93 -20.31 -16.43
N ILE A 838 11.57 -21.54 -16.06
CA ILE A 838 11.12 -22.62 -16.94
C ILE A 838 9.62 -22.49 -17.21
N THR A 839 8.80 -22.29 -16.16
CA THR A 839 7.36 -22.10 -16.33
C THR A 839 7.06 -20.87 -17.18
N THR A 840 5.92 -20.86 -17.86
CA THR A 840 5.46 -19.67 -18.58
C THR A 840 5.29 -18.50 -17.62
N LYS A 841 5.58 -17.29 -18.08
CA LYS A 841 5.31 -16.07 -17.30
C LYS A 841 3.88 -15.63 -17.51
N ASP A 842 3.19 -15.30 -16.44
CA ASP A 842 1.90 -14.62 -16.48
C ASP A 842 2.09 -13.14 -16.15
N LEU A 843 1.23 -12.31 -16.71
CA LEU A 843 1.09 -10.91 -16.35
C LEU A 843 -0.01 -10.77 -15.30
N ILE A 844 0.38 -10.36 -14.10
CA ILE A 844 -0.54 -10.02 -13.02
C ILE A 844 -0.93 -8.56 -13.15
N VAL A 845 -2.23 -8.29 -13.15
CA VAL A 845 -2.80 -6.95 -13.32
C VAL A 845 -3.71 -6.64 -12.15
N ALA A 846 -3.43 -5.52 -11.47
CA ALA A 846 -4.35 -4.92 -10.50
C ALA A 846 -5.16 -3.81 -11.19
N THR A 847 -6.48 -3.97 -11.20
CA THR A 847 -7.41 -3.07 -11.89
C THR A 847 -8.02 -2.04 -10.95
N LYS A 848 -8.46 -0.89 -11.47
CA LYS A 848 -9.08 0.17 -10.64
C LYS A 848 -10.42 -0.23 -10.03
N ASN A 849 -11.09 -1.27 -10.55
CA ASN A 849 -12.28 -1.87 -9.92
C ASN A 849 -11.93 -2.89 -8.81
N HIS A 850 -10.75 -2.77 -8.20
CA HIS A 850 -10.31 -3.51 -7.01
C HIS A 850 -10.17 -5.02 -7.20
N ARG A 851 -9.86 -5.48 -8.42
CA ARG A 851 -9.62 -6.90 -8.72
C ARG A 851 -8.15 -7.13 -9.09
N VAL A 852 -7.65 -8.33 -8.78
CA VAL A 852 -6.34 -8.79 -9.26
C VAL A 852 -6.56 -9.95 -10.23
N GLN A 853 -6.00 -9.85 -11.43
CA GLN A 853 -6.20 -10.81 -12.51
C GLN A 853 -4.88 -11.35 -13.05
N SER A 854 -4.89 -12.61 -13.50
CA SER A 854 -3.74 -13.23 -14.18
C SER A 854 -4.00 -13.42 -15.68
N PHE A 855 -3.04 -12.99 -16.50
CA PHE A 855 -3.07 -13.13 -17.96
C PHE A 855 -1.84 -13.89 -18.46
N SER A 856 -2.07 -15.04 -19.10
CA SER A 856 -0.99 -15.83 -19.65
C SER A 856 -0.30 -15.13 -20.82
N ARG A 857 1.05 -15.23 -20.88
CA ARG A 857 1.84 -14.77 -22.03
C ARG A 857 1.39 -15.36 -23.35
N HIS A 858 0.83 -16.58 -23.37
CA HIS A 858 0.26 -17.19 -24.58
C HIS A 858 -0.90 -16.38 -25.16
N MET A 859 -1.75 -15.83 -24.28
CA MET A 859 -2.88 -15.01 -24.71
C MET A 859 -2.41 -13.64 -25.24
N LEU A 860 -1.38 -13.07 -24.62
CA LEU A 860 -0.77 -11.79 -25.01
C LEU A 860 0.35 -11.96 -26.06
N ASN A 861 0.40 -13.09 -26.77
CA ASN A 861 1.45 -13.33 -27.75
C ASN A 861 1.24 -12.44 -29.00
N PRO A 862 2.22 -11.59 -29.38
CA PRO A 862 2.07 -10.69 -30.53
C PRO A 862 2.14 -11.41 -31.89
N ARG A 863 2.55 -12.67 -31.93
CA ARG A 863 2.61 -13.48 -33.15
C ARG A 863 1.26 -14.12 -33.54
N ARG A 864 0.19 -13.87 -32.77
CA ARG A 864 -1.15 -14.38 -33.08
C ARG A 864 -1.63 -13.85 -34.45
N PRO A 865 -2.00 -14.74 -35.40
CA PRO A 865 -2.38 -14.31 -36.75
C PRO A 865 -3.79 -13.74 -36.81
N ASN A 866 -4.02 -12.73 -37.66
CA ASN A 866 -5.36 -12.18 -37.95
C ASN A 866 -6.21 -13.10 -38.85
N ARG A 867 -5.61 -14.21 -39.31
CA ARG A 867 -6.25 -15.25 -40.13
C ARG A 867 -6.36 -16.53 -39.32
N LYS A 868 -7.09 -17.51 -39.87
CA LYS A 868 -7.07 -18.88 -39.32
C LYS A 868 -5.63 -19.39 -39.24
N THR A 869 -5.32 -20.07 -38.16
CA THR A 869 -3.98 -20.60 -37.85
C THR A 869 -3.60 -21.72 -38.84
N THR A 870 -2.35 -21.72 -39.30
CA THR A 870 -1.77 -22.83 -40.08
C THR A 870 -1.46 -24.02 -39.16
N ALA A 871 -1.14 -25.18 -39.75
CA ALA A 871 -0.72 -26.36 -38.98
C ALA A 871 0.55 -26.09 -38.15
N GLU A 872 1.53 -25.38 -38.73
CA GLU A 872 2.77 -25.00 -38.05
C GLU A 872 2.50 -24.03 -36.88
N GLU A 873 1.62 -23.05 -37.07
CA GLU A 873 1.23 -22.12 -35.99
C GLU A 873 0.44 -22.82 -34.88
N GLN A 874 -0.37 -23.82 -35.21
CA GLN A 874 -1.08 -24.65 -34.23
C GLN A 874 -0.12 -25.53 -33.43
N GLU A 875 0.95 -26.04 -34.05
CA GLU A 875 2.03 -26.77 -33.36
C GLU A 875 2.75 -25.88 -32.32
N GLU A 876 2.81 -24.58 -32.57
CA GLU A 876 3.33 -23.58 -31.61
C GLU A 876 2.32 -23.17 -30.52
N TYR A 877 1.10 -23.73 -30.54
CA TYR A 877 -0.04 -23.32 -29.73
C TYR A 877 -0.47 -21.86 -29.94
N LEU A 878 -0.28 -21.32 -31.15
CA LEU A 878 -0.84 -20.02 -31.51
C LEU A 878 -2.33 -20.15 -31.78
N VAL A 879 -3.08 -19.17 -31.27
CA VAL A 879 -4.51 -19.03 -31.52
C VAL A 879 -4.76 -17.80 -32.38
N THR A 880 -5.86 -17.81 -33.13
CA THR A 880 -6.28 -16.64 -33.92
C THR A 880 -6.30 -15.40 -33.05
N TYR A 881 -5.82 -14.28 -33.58
CA TYR A 881 -5.83 -13.01 -32.90
C TYR A 881 -7.27 -12.55 -32.65
N ASP A 882 -7.55 -12.26 -31.38
CA ASP A 882 -8.77 -11.60 -30.93
C ASP A 882 -8.32 -10.30 -30.25
N PRO A 883 -8.71 -9.12 -30.77
CA PRO A 883 -8.35 -7.86 -30.16
C PRO A 883 -8.95 -7.69 -28.76
N LEU A 884 -10.08 -8.32 -28.44
CA LEU A 884 -10.73 -8.14 -27.14
C LEU A 884 -10.15 -9.10 -26.11
N LEU A 885 -9.60 -8.55 -25.02
CA LEU A 885 -9.29 -9.37 -23.84
C LEU A 885 -10.57 -9.59 -23.04
N PRO A 886 -11.04 -10.84 -22.90
CA PRO A 886 -12.30 -11.12 -22.24
C PRO A 886 -12.18 -10.79 -20.75
N ASN A 887 -13.20 -10.11 -20.21
CA ASN A 887 -13.36 -9.95 -18.78
C ASN A 887 -13.91 -11.25 -18.18
N ASP A 888 -13.05 -12.25 -18.01
CA ASP A 888 -13.41 -13.55 -17.45
C ASP A 888 -13.23 -13.55 -15.92
N PRO A 889 -14.31 -13.68 -15.13
CA PRO A 889 -14.22 -13.77 -13.67
C PRO A 889 -13.31 -14.90 -13.18
N LYS A 890 -13.13 -15.97 -13.98
CA LYS A 890 -12.24 -17.09 -13.61
C LYS A 890 -10.77 -16.69 -13.54
N ARG A 891 -10.37 -15.59 -14.18
CA ARG A 891 -8.99 -15.07 -14.16
C ARG A 891 -8.72 -14.20 -12.93
N VAL A 892 -9.75 -13.84 -12.17
CA VAL A 892 -9.64 -13.00 -10.98
C VAL A 892 -9.08 -13.84 -9.84
N ILE A 893 -7.77 -13.76 -9.64
CA ILE A 893 -7.07 -14.50 -8.58
C ILE A 893 -7.40 -13.97 -7.19
N SER A 894 -7.90 -12.73 -7.08
CA SER A 894 -8.43 -12.19 -5.82
C SER A 894 -9.88 -12.61 -5.53
N HIS A 895 -10.52 -13.38 -6.42
CA HIS A 895 -11.90 -13.85 -6.30
C HIS A 895 -12.86 -12.78 -5.71
N HIS A 896 -13.52 -13.06 -4.58
CA HIS A 896 -14.37 -12.14 -3.80
C HIS A 896 -13.63 -11.02 -3.04
N TYR A 897 -12.30 -11.07 -2.86
CA TYR A 897 -11.56 -9.99 -2.20
C TYR A 897 -11.44 -8.78 -3.13
N ASP A 898 -11.86 -7.63 -2.60
CA ASP A 898 -11.72 -6.33 -3.23
C ASP A 898 -10.43 -5.68 -2.73
N VAL A 899 -9.37 -5.76 -3.54
CA VAL A 899 -8.04 -5.21 -3.21
C VAL A 899 -8.04 -3.73 -3.57
N ALA A 900 -8.43 -2.88 -2.62
CA ALA A 900 -8.57 -1.46 -2.88
C ALA A 900 -7.23 -0.74 -3.09
N LYS A 901 -7.22 0.20 -4.05
CA LYS A 901 -6.08 1.08 -4.37
C LYS A 901 -4.71 0.37 -4.41
N ALA A 902 -4.62 -0.81 -5.02
CA ALA A 902 -3.33 -1.51 -5.18
C ALA A 902 -2.35 -0.65 -6.01
N VAL A 903 -1.21 -0.27 -5.42
CA VAL A 903 -0.22 0.63 -6.03
C VAL A 903 0.89 -0.17 -6.72
N LYS A 904 1.27 -1.32 -6.16
CA LYS A 904 2.35 -2.16 -6.68
C LYS A 904 1.98 -3.64 -6.55
N VAL A 905 2.48 -4.43 -7.49
CA VAL A 905 2.46 -5.89 -7.45
C VAL A 905 3.90 -6.37 -7.46
N VAL A 906 4.22 -7.30 -6.56
CA VAL A 906 5.54 -7.94 -6.44
C VAL A 906 5.33 -9.45 -6.52
N SER A 907 6.20 -10.13 -7.24
CA SER A 907 6.20 -11.58 -7.33
C SER A 907 7.52 -12.17 -6.85
N ALA A 908 7.46 -13.37 -6.27
CA ALA A 908 8.63 -14.08 -5.77
C ALA A 908 8.57 -15.56 -6.11
N PRO A 909 9.73 -16.21 -6.33
CA PRO A 909 9.78 -17.64 -6.59
C PRO A 909 9.48 -18.46 -5.33
N ALA A 910 8.73 -19.56 -5.48
CA ALA A 910 8.71 -20.66 -4.52
C ALA A 910 9.88 -21.63 -4.80
N LEU A 911 10.04 -22.69 -4.01
CA LEU A 911 10.97 -23.77 -4.35
C LEU A 911 10.48 -24.62 -5.51
N LEU A 912 9.16 -24.73 -5.64
CA LEU A 912 8.51 -25.32 -6.80
C LEU A 912 8.65 -24.37 -7.99
N GLU A 913 9.16 -24.90 -9.10
CA GLU A 913 9.35 -24.14 -10.33
C GLU A 913 8.02 -23.81 -11.01
N SER A 914 6.97 -24.56 -10.71
CA SER A 914 5.63 -24.29 -11.22
C SER A 914 4.94 -23.09 -10.56
N THR A 915 5.39 -22.66 -9.38
CA THR A 915 4.62 -21.77 -8.49
C THR A 915 5.35 -20.46 -8.20
N SER A 916 4.61 -19.35 -8.25
CA SER A 916 5.05 -18.00 -7.91
C SER A 916 4.15 -17.42 -6.82
N LEU A 917 4.75 -16.78 -5.82
CA LEU A 917 4.02 -16.00 -4.81
C LEU A 917 3.76 -14.60 -5.39
N VAL A 918 2.57 -14.06 -5.14
CA VAL A 918 2.14 -12.75 -5.62
C VAL A 918 1.65 -11.93 -4.44
N LEU A 919 2.22 -10.74 -4.25
CA LEU A 919 1.77 -9.73 -3.30
C LEU A 919 1.28 -8.51 -4.09
N ALA A 920 0.02 -8.15 -3.90
CA ALA A 920 -0.53 -6.86 -4.31
C ALA A 920 -0.71 -5.99 -3.07
N PHE A 921 -0.16 -4.77 -3.07
CA PHE A 921 -0.27 -3.87 -1.93
C PHE A 921 -0.54 -2.42 -2.34
N GLY A 922 -1.23 -1.71 -1.47
CA GLY A 922 -1.62 -0.30 -1.60
C GLY A 922 -2.38 0.12 -0.35
N LEU A 923 -3.66 0.46 -0.47
CA LEU A 923 -4.53 0.58 0.71
C LEU A 923 -4.69 -0.77 1.40
N ASP A 924 -5.01 -1.82 0.63
CA ASP A 924 -5.06 -3.19 1.13
C ASP A 924 -3.79 -3.97 0.79
N MET A 925 -3.58 -5.08 1.50
CA MET A 925 -2.58 -6.08 1.16
C MET A 925 -3.26 -7.41 0.84
N PHE A 926 -2.86 -8.02 -0.27
CA PHE A 926 -3.36 -9.32 -0.71
C PHE A 926 -2.19 -10.18 -1.17
N VAL A 927 -2.11 -11.41 -0.66
CA VAL A 927 -1.10 -12.40 -1.06
C VAL A 927 -1.79 -13.66 -1.54
N THR A 928 -1.29 -14.23 -2.63
CA THR A 928 -1.74 -15.52 -3.15
C THR A 928 -0.62 -16.24 -3.89
N ARG A 929 -0.90 -17.47 -4.34
CA ARG A 929 0.02 -18.31 -5.13
C ARG A 929 -0.56 -18.46 -6.53
N VAL A 930 0.29 -18.38 -7.54
CA VAL A 930 -0.09 -18.55 -8.94
C VAL A 930 0.80 -19.61 -9.58
N ALA A 931 0.20 -20.53 -10.32
CA ALA A 931 0.90 -21.56 -11.08
C ALA A 931 0.62 -21.42 -12.59
N PRO A 932 1.38 -20.58 -13.32
CA PRO A 932 1.10 -20.23 -14.73
C PRO A 932 0.96 -21.42 -15.68
N SER A 933 1.74 -22.48 -15.47
CA SER A 933 1.72 -23.71 -16.28
C SER A 933 1.10 -24.90 -15.54
N ASN A 934 0.28 -24.64 -14.51
CA ASN A 934 -0.16 -25.60 -13.51
C ASN A 934 1.01 -26.26 -12.75
N THR A 935 0.70 -27.02 -11.70
CA THR A 935 1.68 -27.67 -10.83
C THR A 935 2.24 -28.95 -11.45
N PHE A 936 3.23 -28.81 -12.35
CA PHE A 936 3.85 -29.95 -13.05
C PHE A 936 4.93 -30.68 -12.23
N ASP A 937 5.41 -30.08 -11.16
CA ASP A 937 6.47 -30.59 -10.29
C ASP A 937 5.93 -31.25 -9.00
N VAL A 938 4.60 -31.34 -8.86
CA VAL A 938 3.93 -32.04 -7.77
C VAL A 938 2.89 -33.00 -8.33
N LEU A 939 2.72 -34.14 -7.66
CA LEU A 939 1.68 -35.10 -8.00
C LEU A 939 0.29 -34.46 -7.85
N SER A 940 -0.64 -34.76 -8.75
CA SER A 940 -1.99 -34.22 -8.64
C SER A 940 -2.66 -34.64 -7.33
N GLU A 941 -3.44 -33.73 -6.75
CA GLU A 941 -4.17 -33.99 -5.50
C GLU A 941 -5.23 -35.08 -5.69
N ASN A 942 -5.80 -35.16 -6.89
CA ASN A 942 -6.75 -36.18 -7.30
C ASN A 942 -6.11 -37.54 -7.63
N PHE A 943 -4.81 -37.72 -7.40
CA PHE A 943 -4.15 -39.00 -7.66
C PHE A 943 -4.64 -40.09 -6.69
N ASN A 944 -5.26 -41.14 -7.23
CA ASN A 944 -5.80 -42.23 -6.42
C ASN A 944 -4.69 -43.18 -5.91
N LYS A 945 -4.07 -42.78 -4.80
CA LYS A 945 -3.02 -43.56 -4.12
C LYS A 945 -3.51 -44.94 -3.68
N ALA A 946 -4.75 -45.04 -3.20
CA ALA A 946 -5.33 -46.30 -2.75
C ALA A 946 -5.41 -47.32 -3.89
N GLN A 947 -5.87 -46.92 -5.08
CA GLN A 947 -5.92 -47.77 -6.26
C GLN A 947 -4.52 -48.27 -6.67
N LEU A 948 -3.49 -47.42 -6.59
CA LEU A 948 -2.11 -47.83 -6.86
C LEU A 948 -1.64 -48.89 -5.86
N VAL A 949 -1.95 -48.74 -4.57
CA VAL A 949 -1.58 -49.73 -3.53
C VAL A 949 -2.30 -51.05 -3.74
N PHE A 950 -3.61 -51.01 -4.02
CA PHE A 950 -4.41 -52.20 -4.27
C PHE A 950 -3.94 -52.96 -5.52
N THR A 951 -3.60 -52.24 -6.60
CA THR A 951 -3.11 -52.89 -7.83
C THR A 951 -1.74 -53.52 -7.63
N ILE A 952 -0.79 -52.84 -6.96
CA ILE A 952 0.53 -53.42 -6.63
C ILE A 952 0.38 -54.66 -5.73
N SER A 953 -0.48 -54.58 -4.72
CA SER A 953 -0.72 -55.70 -3.79
C SER A 953 -1.37 -56.88 -4.51
N GLY A 954 -2.33 -56.62 -5.40
CA GLY A 954 -2.97 -57.65 -6.24
C GLY A 954 -1.98 -58.33 -7.19
N LEU A 955 -1.09 -57.55 -7.84
CA LEU A 955 -0.02 -58.08 -8.69
C LEU A 955 0.97 -58.93 -7.90
N LEU A 956 1.39 -58.47 -6.72
CA LEU A 956 2.28 -59.24 -5.83
C LEU A 956 1.64 -60.58 -5.43
N LEU A 957 0.37 -60.57 -5.02
CA LEU A 957 -0.36 -61.78 -4.67
C LEU A 957 -0.47 -62.74 -5.88
N ALA A 958 -0.80 -62.21 -7.07
CA ALA A 958 -0.85 -62.98 -8.29
C ALA A 958 0.52 -63.62 -8.62
N ILE A 959 1.62 -62.90 -8.44
CA ILE A 959 2.98 -63.44 -8.64
C ILE A 959 3.29 -64.53 -7.60
N LEU A 960 2.95 -64.33 -6.33
CA LEU A 960 3.18 -65.31 -5.27
C LEU A 960 2.39 -66.61 -5.51
N ILE A 961 1.19 -66.52 -6.07
CA ILE A 961 0.35 -67.68 -6.42
C ILE A 961 0.84 -68.36 -7.70
N THR A 962 1.16 -67.59 -8.75
CA THR A 962 1.53 -68.15 -10.07
C THR A 962 2.94 -68.70 -10.10
N ARG A 963 3.89 -68.13 -9.35
CA ARG A 963 5.30 -68.59 -9.28
C ARG A 963 5.44 -70.08 -8.94
N PRO A 964 4.79 -70.63 -7.89
CA PRO A 964 4.85 -72.06 -7.60
C PRO A 964 4.11 -72.89 -8.66
N MET A 965 3.00 -72.40 -9.25
CA MET A 965 2.28 -73.09 -10.32
C MET A 965 3.16 -73.28 -11.56
N VAL A 966 3.85 -72.21 -11.98
CA VAL A 966 4.77 -72.24 -13.13
C VAL A 966 6.00 -73.10 -12.83
N LYS A 967 6.58 -73.00 -11.63
CA LYS A 967 7.69 -73.90 -11.22
C LYS A 967 7.26 -75.37 -11.26
N ARG A 968 6.06 -75.69 -10.77
CA ARG A 968 5.52 -77.05 -10.80
C ARG A 968 5.26 -77.54 -12.23
N LYS A 969 4.71 -76.67 -13.10
CA LYS A 969 4.49 -76.98 -14.52
C LYS A 969 5.82 -77.22 -15.25
N SER A 970 6.80 -76.34 -15.08
CA SER A 970 8.13 -76.47 -15.70
C SER A 970 8.90 -77.69 -15.20
N LEU A 971 8.81 -78.00 -13.89
CA LEU A 971 9.38 -79.23 -13.33
C LEU A 971 8.72 -80.46 -13.96
N ARG A 972 7.38 -80.47 -14.10
CA ARG A 972 6.64 -81.57 -14.72
C ARG A 972 7.00 -81.76 -16.20
N GLU A 973 7.12 -80.67 -16.96
CA GLU A 973 7.57 -80.72 -18.36
C GLU A 973 9.00 -81.30 -18.47
N LYS A 974 9.91 -80.93 -17.57
CA LYS A 974 11.27 -81.50 -17.53
C LYS A 974 11.33 -82.97 -17.14
N TRP A 975 10.38 -83.45 -16.33
CA TRP A 975 10.37 -84.84 -15.83
C TRP A 975 9.62 -85.80 -16.76
N TYR A 976 8.71 -85.30 -17.61
CA TYR A 976 7.87 -86.13 -18.48
C TYR A 976 8.07 -85.85 -19.98
N THR A 977 9.22 -85.29 -20.38
CA THR A 977 9.69 -85.37 -21.77
C THR A 977 10.30 -86.75 -22.04
N SER A 978 9.44 -87.73 -22.31
CA SER A 978 9.74 -88.94 -23.08
C SER A 978 8.52 -89.31 -23.91
#